data_AF-A0A378IFH5-F1
#
_entry.id   AF-A0A378IFH5-F1
#
_cell.length_a   1.000
_cell.length_b   1.000
_cell.length_c   1.000
_cell.angle_alpha   90.00
_cell.angle_beta   90.00
_cell.angle_gamma   90.00
#
_symmetry.space_group_name_H-M   'P 1'
#
loop_
_entity.id
_entity.type
_entity.pdbx_description
1 polymer ?
#
loop_
_entity_poly.entity_id
_entity_poly.type
_entity_poly.pdbx_seq_one_letter_code
_entity_poly.pdbx_strand_id
1 'polypeptide(L)'
;MSNKIISDKITVDDPLKSDIAKLFDYPNGPKTVQDIELQGDDEAKDAFVRFNAIIGNPALTKQDIVDELKKMKDDHMLLHIGRKSYNAEPDDEAIKLMANRLFAAVQYNRIFKLPLEDDESFLKEQLENEKEEVLKILMTKATAKDVTDLFEAVKDPKKDKEDIKKAMEALGLDHGDKESVDELFAEAQYNHLYAGAVEGSKLKAQLGKMINEVIEQLKHQDHVTKVADLIEAVQDQNKTKDEIKDAMKKLGLDHNNDDKVKELFAENQYKRILEAVKVSNPKLHEQLQARPKEVVDALVIANKDNQDEIDDLVKAVTNVGTDKPGIKIAMEKLGLKHDDPAKLNELFGENQYFRILGEVETTNPKLHEQLKEKPEDIKKALAGAADLAAVKLLVDAVQKKDKNKVDIQKAMEALGLQHNENAKVKELFAENQYARILGEALANSPILHKHLKDEGKEVIAALSNANVEDLAGINKLVEAVKNPATDKPGIKAAMKDLGLGEDDEIANELFAEAQYKRILELAKDDVELKKQLTDKKPAVLDKLKEMTKVEDVTALLNKLKDPATTKTQTLEKMEELGLGKNEEDAKKLFAENQYKLILKQLEKSNSKLLYAELKAKPEDVIKALVRANKEDSAGVQFLVDAATKTDSDRLTIRNAIGVLGLDPDKDKQIFAENQYNRILEKVKDSNPKLHAQLKDKDKRDAVIQALVNKDVADLAQVNQLIEAVTNKESKRELIKKAMEDLGLDHGNDDKVKELFGENQYNKLADQIKAHEHTNPKLYAYYNEPGKKAELITKLGQRNQPIPNHNLNQIIELLLSEPGKRMEQQQEFSKSIEKHAKKLKPIDDLDEIVHLYNPEFQAKARKDPQGMKDKYKELSRECAVMINQLELQLKELEAIKENLKTPHLKDNIDTTLQADLLLNEKTEKRLKEQLDFYRRVQDKIDSHILKAIDEAVKGSKKYIYDPNSVSSYNISREELARGARFQRKAGGNTLNITTPTEGTSSIRDFMLEEEKPTKDQVRCFDVAFTHTRDTGEKVGTAARFTYDPNPPGASGSSMLKGGEIVKSTPSKFEVLQFPRDPENKLTPEELQKAQIEFSMTMAIQILATLDKPPTKDRPLCINGFSGQQDEVAYLWTALAILGEKNPKMHFSPDALLVRGNSGFNPNAERGRLYGFANTSLKTTVFDAHSAVIDNKIQDLSKLTTKRFDSKAINKVEEGTEEATKEYKDKLKTGKVQTEIQNAEQRVEDKSLKI
;
A
#
# COMPACT_ATOMS: atom_id res chain seq x y z
N MET A 1 -103.11 -44.54 18.25
CA MET A 1 -101.83 -44.09 17.66
C MET A 1 -101.23 -43.11 18.65
N SER A 2 -100.18 -43.53 19.35
CA SER A 2 -99.28 -42.66 20.10
C SER A 2 -97.91 -43.09 19.61
N ASN A 3 -97.26 -42.25 18.81
CA ASN A 3 -95.91 -42.51 18.35
C ASN A 3 -95.00 -42.33 19.56
N LYS A 4 -94.65 -43.45 20.21
CA LYS A 4 -93.58 -43.47 21.20
C LYS A 4 -92.28 -43.18 20.47
N ILE A 5 -91.76 -41.97 20.63
CA ILE A 5 -90.39 -41.67 20.23
C ILE A 5 -89.48 -42.16 21.36
N ILE A 6 -88.93 -43.37 21.17
CA ILE A 6 -87.74 -43.78 21.92
C ILE A 6 -86.59 -43.02 21.26
N SER A 7 -86.16 -41.92 21.87
CA SER A 7 -84.96 -41.22 21.44
C SER A 7 -83.75 -42.14 21.70
N ASP A 8 -83.27 -42.79 20.65
CA ASP A 8 -82.08 -43.65 20.67
C ASP A 8 -80.77 -42.87 20.90
N LYS A 9 -80.80 -41.58 21.27
CA LYS A 9 -79.60 -40.76 21.47
C LYS A 9 -79.74 -39.76 22.60
N ILE A 10 -79.58 -40.24 23.83
CA ILE A 10 -78.76 -39.50 24.81
C ILE A 10 -77.40 -40.18 24.78
N THR A 11 -76.47 -39.61 24.01
CA THR A 11 -75.10 -40.09 23.96
C THR A 11 -74.17 -38.91 24.10
N VAL A 12 -73.52 -38.83 25.26
CA VAL A 12 -72.08 -38.57 25.36
C VAL A 12 -71.55 -39.40 26.55
N ASP A 13 -71.47 -40.73 26.38
CA ASP A 13 -71.05 -41.75 27.37
C ASP A 13 -71.91 -41.80 28.65
N ASP A 14 -72.57 -42.94 28.94
CA ASP A 14 -73.81 -43.00 29.74
C ASP A 14 -73.66 -43.53 31.21
N PRO A 15 -73.03 -42.78 32.14
CA PRO A 15 -73.34 -42.79 33.58
C PRO A 15 -74.57 -41.94 33.93
N LEU A 16 -74.98 -41.06 33.01
CA LEU A 16 -76.06 -40.10 33.16
C LEU A 16 -77.39 -40.78 33.50
N LYS A 17 -77.76 -41.87 32.80
CA LYS A 17 -78.97 -42.63 33.11
C LYS A 17 -78.91 -43.29 34.50
N SER A 18 -77.74 -43.77 34.91
CA SER A 18 -77.53 -44.37 36.24
C SER A 18 -77.52 -43.33 37.37
N ASP A 19 -77.14 -42.09 37.10
CA ASP A 19 -77.07 -41.03 38.11
C ASP A 19 -78.37 -40.23 38.21
N ILE A 20 -79.02 -39.94 37.08
CA ILE A 20 -80.42 -39.47 37.04
C ILE A 20 -81.30 -40.50 37.76
N ALA A 21 -81.02 -41.78 37.60
CA ALA A 21 -81.70 -42.84 38.34
C ALA A 21 -81.57 -42.72 39.88
N LYS A 22 -80.37 -42.42 40.39
CA LYS A 22 -80.11 -42.26 41.83
C LYS A 22 -80.73 -40.99 42.44
N LEU A 23 -81.09 -40.00 41.61
CA LEU A 23 -81.65 -38.71 42.05
C LEU A 23 -83.14 -38.78 42.43
N PHE A 24 -83.86 -39.81 41.98
CA PHE A 24 -85.26 -40.06 42.34
C PHE A 24 -85.42 -40.95 43.58
N ASP A 25 -84.31 -41.40 44.18
CA ASP A 25 -84.27 -42.16 45.43
C ASP A 25 -84.43 -41.20 46.64
N TYR A 26 -85.55 -40.47 46.68
CA TYR A 26 -85.98 -39.70 47.86
C TYR A 26 -86.34 -40.69 48.98
N PRO A 27 -86.15 -40.38 50.28
CA PRO A 27 -86.30 -41.37 51.37
C PRO A 27 -87.67 -42.06 51.46
N ASN A 28 -88.70 -41.51 50.79
CA ASN A 28 -90.04 -42.08 50.69
C ASN A 28 -90.55 -42.27 49.23
N GLY A 29 -89.65 -42.31 48.24
CA GLY A 29 -89.93 -42.65 46.83
C GLY A 29 -89.53 -44.09 46.46
N PRO A 30 -90.02 -44.65 45.34
CA PRO A 30 -89.81 -46.06 44.99
C PRO A 30 -88.38 -46.38 44.51
N LYS A 31 -87.83 -47.51 45.01
CA LYS A 31 -86.42 -47.94 44.95
C LYS A 31 -85.87 -48.47 43.62
N THR A 32 -86.52 -48.24 42.47
CA THR A 32 -86.02 -48.77 41.18
C THR A 32 -86.44 -47.93 39.99
N VAL A 33 -85.45 -47.61 39.14
CA VAL A 33 -85.59 -46.70 37.99
C VAL A 33 -86.01 -47.44 36.74
N GLN A 34 -87.28 -47.82 36.69
CA GLN A 34 -87.87 -48.30 35.44
C GLN A 34 -88.98 -47.43 34.90
N ASP A 35 -89.41 -46.40 35.60
CA ASP A 35 -90.64 -45.72 35.22
C ASP A 35 -90.52 -44.18 35.27
N ILE A 36 -89.55 -43.63 34.54
CA ILE A 36 -89.69 -42.26 33.98
C ILE A 36 -90.00 -42.45 32.50
N GLU A 37 -91.28 -42.44 32.12
CA GLU A 37 -91.65 -42.34 30.71
C GLU A 37 -91.73 -40.86 30.35
N LEU A 38 -90.88 -40.41 29.43
CA LEU A 38 -91.10 -39.12 28.79
C LEU A 38 -92.22 -39.28 27.78
N GLN A 39 -93.38 -38.69 28.07
CA GLN A 39 -94.46 -38.64 27.10
C GLN A 39 -94.30 -37.41 26.21
N GLY A 40 -94.30 -37.65 24.90
CA GLY A 40 -94.45 -36.61 23.91
C GLY A 40 -94.34 -37.18 22.49
N ASP A 41 -95.08 -36.55 21.61
CA ASP A 41 -95.00 -36.63 20.15
C ASP A 41 -93.75 -35.87 19.64
N ASP A 42 -93.73 -35.40 18.40
CA ASP A 42 -92.54 -34.79 17.77
C ASP A 42 -91.91 -33.66 18.61
N GLU A 43 -92.67 -33.02 19.51
CA GLU A 43 -92.21 -32.00 20.46
C GLU A 43 -91.18 -32.50 21.49
N ALA A 44 -91.26 -33.76 21.94
CA ALA A 44 -90.28 -34.33 22.87
C ALA A 44 -88.91 -34.55 22.22
N LYS A 45 -88.89 -34.88 20.93
CA LYS A 45 -87.65 -35.00 20.17
C LYS A 45 -86.94 -33.65 20.07
N ASP A 46 -87.70 -32.58 19.84
CA ASP A 46 -87.18 -31.22 19.81
C ASP A 46 -86.71 -30.75 21.19
N ALA A 47 -87.43 -31.10 22.27
CA ALA A 47 -86.99 -30.84 23.64
C ALA A 47 -85.67 -31.54 23.98
N PHE A 48 -85.49 -32.79 23.57
CA PHE A 48 -84.21 -33.49 23.73
C PHE A 48 -83.08 -32.89 22.90
N VAL A 49 -83.37 -32.42 21.68
CA VAL A 49 -82.40 -31.69 20.87
C VAL A 49 -82.00 -30.39 21.55
N ARG A 50 -82.95 -29.63 22.13
CA ARG A 50 -82.66 -28.42 22.94
C ARG A 50 -81.86 -28.74 24.19
N PHE A 51 -82.24 -29.77 24.94
CA PHE A 51 -81.54 -30.18 26.15
C PHE A 51 -80.12 -30.66 25.85
N ASN A 52 -79.92 -31.46 24.80
CA ASN A 52 -78.60 -31.86 24.33
C ASN A 52 -77.80 -30.66 23.81
N ALA A 53 -78.44 -29.66 23.19
CA ALA A 53 -77.77 -28.43 22.78
C ALA A 53 -77.32 -27.60 24.00
N ILE A 54 -78.11 -27.56 25.07
CA ILE A 54 -77.74 -26.91 26.34
C ILE A 54 -76.59 -27.65 27.00
N ILE A 55 -76.68 -28.98 27.17
CA ILE A 55 -75.59 -29.80 27.73
C ILE A 55 -74.35 -29.77 26.84
N GLY A 56 -74.50 -29.55 25.54
CA GLY A 56 -73.41 -29.34 24.58
C GLY A 56 -72.77 -27.96 24.67
N ASN A 57 -73.38 -26.98 25.36
CA ASN A 57 -72.88 -25.61 25.43
C ASN A 57 -71.65 -25.50 26.35
N PRO A 58 -70.49 -25.00 25.87
CA PRO A 58 -69.30 -24.81 26.69
C PRO A 58 -69.53 -23.92 27.92
N ALA A 59 -70.43 -22.92 27.82
CA ALA A 59 -70.76 -21.98 28.89
C ALA A 59 -71.90 -22.45 29.81
N LEU A 60 -72.19 -23.76 29.83
CA LEU A 60 -73.25 -24.38 30.62
C LEU A 60 -73.22 -23.86 32.07
N THR A 61 -74.37 -23.39 32.55
CA THR A 61 -74.60 -23.12 33.96
C THR A 61 -75.52 -24.17 34.54
N LYS A 62 -75.47 -24.35 35.87
CA LYS A 62 -76.47 -25.17 36.56
C LYS A 62 -77.88 -24.67 36.29
N GLN A 63 -78.05 -23.34 36.21
CA GLN A 63 -79.35 -22.73 36.00
C GLN A 63 -79.92 -23.08 34.62
N ASP A 64 -79.09 -23.16 33.57
CA ASP A 64 -79.56 -23.57 32.24
C ASP A 64 -80.15 -24.99 32.24
N ILE A 65 -79.53 -25.90 33.01
CA ILE A 65 -80.04 -27.27 33.18
C ILE A 65 -81.32 -27.25 34.02
N VAL A 66 -81.36 -26.47 35.11
CA VAL A 66 -82.57 -26.31 35.93
C VAL A 66 -83.73 -25.78 35.08
N ASP A 67 -83.49 -24.75 34.28
CA ASP A 67 -84.51 -24.08 33.47
C ASP A 67 -85.03 -25.01 32.37
N GLU A 68 -84.16 -25.78 31.71
CA GLU A 68 -84.61 -26.72 30.70
C GLU A 68 -85.30 -27.95 31.32
N LEU A 69 -84.81 -28.48 32.46
CA LEU A 69 -85.52 -29.54 33.18
C LEU A 69 -86.89 -29.05 33.69
N LYS A 70 -87.00 -27.77 34.12
CA LYS A 70 -88.29 -27.17 34.47
C LYS A 70 -89.22 -27.06 33.27
N LYS A 71 -88.75 -26.60 32.11
CA LYS A 71 -89.56 -26.58 30.89
C LYS A 71 -90.00 -27.98 30.48
N MET A 72 -89.09 -28.96 30.52
CA MET A 72 -89.44 -30.36 30.25
C MET A 72 -90.44 -30.91 31.27
N LYS A 73 -90.40 -30.48 32.53
CA LYS A 73 -91.45 -30.78 33.53
C LYS A 73 -92.77 -30.10 33.17
N ASP A 74 -92.76 -28.81 32.88
CA ASP A 74 -93.95 -28.02 32.57
C ASP A 74 -94.65 -28.50 31.29
N ASP A 75 -93.88 -29.03 30.33
CA ASP A 75 -94.36 -29.70 29.12
C ASP A 75 -94.81 -31.16 29.39
N HIS A 76 -94.95 -31.56 30.67
CA HIS A 76 -95.30 -32.91 31.15
C HIS A 76 -94.40 -34.03 30.61
N MET A 77 -93.17 -33.70 30.21
CA MET A 77 -92.21 -34.67 29.69
C MET A 77 -91.44 -35.35 30.82
N LEU A 78 -91.33 -34.75 32.00
CA LEU A 78 -90.70 -35.37 33.17
C LEU A 78 -91.77 -35.95 34.11
N LEU A 79 -92.28 -37.15 33.79
CA LEU A 79 -93.26 -37.85 34.64
C LEU A 79 -92.65 -39.09 35.29
N HIS A 80 -92.88 -39.25 36.58
CA HIS A 80 -92.63 -40.50 37.28
C HIS A 80 -93.89 -41.38 37.21
N ILE A 81 -93.82 -42.54 36.53
CA ILE A 81 -94.91 -43.51 36.47
C ILE A 81 -94.74 -44.52 37.62
N GLY A 82 -95.27 -44.20 38.80
CA GLY A 82 -95.37 -45.22 39.86
C GLY A 82 -96.37 -46.31 39.46
N ARG A 83 -96.06 -47.59 39.71
CA ARG A 83 -96.87 -48.79 39.37
C ARG A 83 -98.35 -48.82 39.78
N LYS A 84 -98.94 -47.75 40.34
CA LYS A 84 -100.39 -47.58 40.52
C LYS A 84 -100.81 -46.10 40.39
N SER A 85 -101.39 -45.76 39.24
CA SER A 85 -102.44 -44.73 39.03
C SER A 85 -102.17 -43.24 39.32
N TYR A 86 -100.98 -42.79 39.73
CA TYR A 86 -100.67 -41.36 39.83
C TYR A 86 -99.30 -41.05 39.22
N ASN A 87 -99.30 -40.30 38.12
CA ASN A 87 -98.10 -39.73 37.54
C ASN A 87 -97.72 -38.52 38.40
N ALA A 88 -96.52 -38.52 38.99
CA ALA A 88 -96.02 -37.39 39.78
C ALA A 88 -94.85 -36.73 39.04
N GLU A 89 -94.91 -35.43 38.87
CA GLU A 89 -93.80 -34.64 38.35
C GLU A 89 -92.77 -34.40 39.46
N PRO A 90 -91.46 -34.35 39.13
CA PRO A 90 -90.44 -34.02 40.11
C PRO A 90 -90.70 -32.63 40.69
N ASP A 91 -90.55 -32.47 42.01
CA ASP A 91 -90.59 -31.15 42.61
C ASP A 91 -89.32 -30.33 42.27
N ASP A 92 -89.36 -29.05 42.62
CA ASP A 92 -88.28 -28.12 42.31
C ASP A 92 -86.96 -28.46 43.04
N GLU A 93 -87.01 -29.16 44.18
CA GLU A 93 -85.81 -29.60 44.90
C GLU A 93 -85.15 -30.78 44.19
N ALA A 94 -85.95 -31.75 43.75
CA ALA A 94 -85.48 -32.85 42.92
C ALA A 94 -84.88 -32.36 41.60
N ILE A 95 -85.51 -31.38 40.92
CA ILE A 95 -84.94 -30.76 39.69
C ILE A 95 -83.60 -30.09 39.96
N LYS A 96 -83.47 -29.35 41.07
CA LYS A 96 -82.20 -28.71 41.44
C LYS A 96 -81.10 -29.72 41.73
N LEU A 97 -81.42 -30.79 42.46
CA LEU A 97 -80.45 -31.84 42.75
C LEU A 97 -80.02 -32.58 41.47
N MET A 98 -80.99 -32.86 40.58
CA MET A 98 -80.74 -33.45 39.26
C MET A 98 -79.81 -32.59 38.43
N ALA A 99 -80.11 -31.29 38.35
CA ALA A 99 -79.29 -30.33 37.63
C ALA A 99 -77.88 -30.21 38.21
N ASN A 100 -77.72 -30.22 39.54
CA ASN A 100 -76.41 -30.12 40.20
C ASN A 100 -75.50 -31.30 39.87
N ARG A 101 -76.03 -32.53 39.96
CA ARG A 101 -75.27 -33.75 39.68
C ARG A 101 -75.00 -33.90 38.19
N LEU A 102 -75.98 -33.59 37.35
CA LEU A 102 -75.83 -33.61 35.90
C LEU A 102 -74.77 -32.61 35.44
N PHE A 103 -74.82 -31.38 35.97
CA PHE A 103 -73.79 -30.38 35.75
C PHE A 103 -72.41 -30.89 36.14
N ALA A 104 -72.26 -31.44 37.35
CA ALA A 104 -70.99 -31.97 37.85
C ALA A 104 -70.42 -33.08 36.96
N ALA A 105 -71.25 -34.06 36.58
CA ALA A 105 -70.84 -35.17 35.71
C ALA A 105 -70.44 -34.70 34.31
N VAL A 106 -71.20 -33.77 33.72
CA VAL A 106 -70.88 -33.17 32.42
C VAL A 106 -69.56 -32.42 32.48
N GLN A 107 -69.32 -31.60 33.52
CA GLN A 107 -68.05 -30.87 33.64
C GLN A 107 -66.86 -31.79 33.95
N TYR A 108 -67.02 -32.78 34.83
CA TYR A 108 -65.99 -33.79 35.09
C TYR A 108 -65.58 -34.51 33.80
N ASN A 109 -66.56 -35.01 33.03
CA ASN A 109 -66.28 -35.71 31.78
C ASN A 109 -65.63 -34.79 30.74
N ARG A 110 -66.00 -33.51 30.69
CA ARG A 110 -65.34 -32.54 29.81
C ARG A 110 -63.87 -32.37 30.16
N ILE A 111 -63.56 -32.24 31.44
CA ILE A 111 -62.19 -32.03 31.89
C ILE A 111 -61.35 -33.31 31.76
N PHE A 112 -61.93 -34.46 32.09
CA PHE A 112 -61.28 -35.76 31.91
C PHE A 112 -60.98 -36.07 30.43
N LYS A 113 -61.76 -35.50 29.51
CA LYS A 113 -61.55 -35.58 28.05
C LYS A 113 -60.65 -34.49 27.47
N LEU A 114 -60.19 -33.52 28.27
CA LEU A 114 -59.21 -32.56 27.76
C LEU A 114 -57.93 -33.32 27.38
N PRO A 115 -57.35 -33.05 26.20
CA PRO A 115 -56.08 -33.65 25.81
C PRO A 115 -55.02 -33.17 26.80
N LEU A 116 -54.65 -34.07 27.71
CA LEU A 116 -53.42 -33.96 28.46
C LEU A 116 -52.37 -34.59 27.54
N GLU A 117 -51.37 -33.80 27.15
CA GLU A 117 -50.30 -34.30 26.31
C GLU A 117 -49.55 -35.37 27.12
N ASP A 118 -49.57 -36.60 26.60
CA ASP A 118 -49.18 -37.89 27.20
C ASP A 118 -50.26 -38.65 28.00
N ASP A 119 -50.41 -39.93 27.65
CA ASP A 119 -51.40 -40.88 28.18
C ASP A 119 -51.17 -41.26 29.67
N GLU A 120 -50.21 -40.62 30.34
CA GLU A 120 -49.79 -40.87 31.73
C GLU A 120 -49.71 -39.59 32.58
N SER A 121 -50.51 -38.55 32.33
CA SER A 121 -50.52 -37.38 33.22
C SER A 121 -50.99 -37.77 34.63
N PHE A 122 -50.19 -37.49 35.65
CA PHE A 122 -50.49 -37.88 37.04
C PHE A 122 -51.83 -37.31 37.51
N LEU A 123 -52.19 -36.11 37.05
CA LEU A 123 -53.48 -35.49 37.37
C LEU A 123 -54.68 -36.30 36.88
N LYS A 124 -54.57 -36.97 35.74
CA LYS A 124 -55.66 -37.81 35.20
C LYS A 124 -55.87 -39.06 36.03
N GLU A 125 -54.77 -39.67 36.50
CA GLU A 125 -54.81 -40.79 37.44
C GLU A 125 -55.45 -40.38 38.78
N GLN A 126 -55.06 -39.23 39.34
CA GLN A 126 -55.65 -38.69 40.56
C GLN A 126 -57.15 -38.36 40.40
N LEU A 127 -57.54 -37.78 39.26
CA LEU A 127 -58.95 -37.49 38.95
C LEU A 127 -59.79 -38.75 38.78
N GLU A 128 -59.21 -39.84 38.29
CA GLU A 128 -59.89 -41.13 38.15
C GLU A 128 -60.03 -41.83 39.50
N ASN A 129 -58.97 -41.83 40.31
CA ASN A 129 -58.96 -42.43 41.65
C ASN A 129 -59.92 -41.72 42.62
N GLU A 130 -60.01 -40.39 42.56
CA GLU A 130 -60.84 -39.58 43.46
C GLU A 130 -62.14 -39.05 42.81
N LYS A 131 -62.62 -39.73 41.77
CA LYS A 131 -63.78 -39.32 40.96
C LYS A 131 -65.01 -38.90 41.77
N GLU A 132 -65.37 -39.65 42.79
CA GLU A 132 -66.59 -39.37 43.59
C GLU A 132 -66.43 -38.12 44.46
N GLU A 133 -65.24 -37.85 45.02
CA GLU A 133 -64.98 -36.63 45.81
C GLU A 133 -64.92 -35.39 44.92
N VAL A 134 -64.27 -35.50 43.76
CA VAL A 134 -64.26 -34.44 42.75
C VAL A 134 -65.70 -34.11 42.33
N LEU A 135 -66.52 -35.12 42.00
CA LEU A 135 -67.93 -34.90 41.61
C LEU A 135 -68.73 -34.18 42.71
N LYS A 136 -68.55 -34.52 43.99
CA LYS A 136 -69.19 -33.81 45.12
C LYS A 136 -68.81 -32.34 45.15
N ILE A 137 -67.54 -32.02 44.92
CA ILE A 137 -67.07 -30.63 44.89
C ILE A 137 -67.65 -29.89 43.69
N LEU A 138 -67.72 -30.51 42.51
CA LEU A 138 -68.33 -29.90 41.31
C LEU A 138 -69.84 -29.67 41.48
N MET A 139 -70.53 -30.52 42.26
CA MET A 139 -71.93 -30.31 42.65
C MET A 139 -72.15 -29.03 43.47
N THR A 140 -71.11 -28.35 43.96
CA THR A 140 -71.21 -27.05 44.64
C THR A 140 -70.97 -25.83 43.72
N LYS A 141 -70.41 -26.01 42.52
CA LYS A 141 -70.00 -24.91 41.61
C LYS A 141 -71.10 -24.44 40.65
N ALA A 142 -71.30 -23.14 40.46
CA ALA A 142 -72.49 -22.66 39.73
C ALA A 142 -72.36 -22.72 38.20
N THR A 143 -71.14 -22.52 37.69
CA THR A 143 -70.88 -22.33 36.26
C THR A 143 -69.74 -23.22 35.75
N ALA A 144 -69.77 -23.55 34.45
CA ALA A 144 -68.67 -24.31 33.82
C ALA A 144 -67.32 -23.60 34.00
N LYS A 145 -67.33 -22.26 34.01
CA LYS A 145 -66.15 -21.43 34.26
C LYS A 145 -65.56 -21.67 35.66
N ASP A 146 -66.38 -21.69 36.71
CA ASP A 146 -65.89 -21.95 38.09
C ASP A 146 -65.20 -23.31 38.21
N VAL A 147 -65.68 -24.29 37.43
CA VAL A 147 -65.11 -25.62 37.37
C VAL A 147 -63.80 -25.58 36.59
N THR A 148 -63.78 -25.04 35.37
CA THR A 148 -62.55 -24.88 34.58
C THR A 148 -61.46 -24.12 35.35
N ASP A 149 -61.77 -23.01 36.01
CA ASP A 149 -60.82 -22.19 36.75
C ASP A 149 -60.14 -22.98 37.90
N LEU A 150 -60.84 -23.93 38.54
CA LEU A 150 -60.26 -24.78 39.58
C LEU A 150 -59.29 -25.83 39.01
N PHE A 151 -59.62 -26.41 37.86
CA PHE A 151 -58.76 -27.41 37.21
C PHE A 151 -57.54 -26.78 36.54
N GLU A 152 -57.71 -25.62 35.91
CA GLU A 152 -56.60 -24.83 35.39
C GLU A 152 -55.67 -24.37 36.53
N ALA A 153 -56.21 -24.09 37.72
CA ALA A 153 -55.39 -23.71 38.87
C ALA A 153 -54.43 -24.82 39.37
N VAL A 154 -54.72 -26.10 39.14
CA VAL A 154 -53.80 -27.22 39.49
C VAL A 154 -52.72 -27.41 38.43
N LYS A 155 -53.02 -27.07 37.17
CA LYS A 155 -52.12 -27.18 36.03
C LYS A 155 -51.33 -25.90 35.75
N ASP A 156 -51.60 -24.83 36.50
CA ASP A 156 -51.05 -23.51 36.22
C ASP A 156 -49.53 -23.50 36.46
N PRO A 157 -48.72 -23.40 35.39
CA PRO A 157 -47.27 -23.43 35.51
C PRO A 157 -46.70 -22.22 36.25
N LYS A 158 -47.51 -21.18 36.47
CA LYS A 158 -47.10 -19.94 37.14
C LYS A 158 -47.30 -19.98 38.65
N LYS A 159 -47.85 -21.06 39.18
CA LYS A 159 -48.12 -21.21 40.60
C LYS A 159 -47.03 -21.97 41.31
N ASP A 160 -46.63 -21.43 42.46
CA ASP A 160 -45.74 -22.14 43.36
C ASP A 160 -46.41 -23.39 43.90
N LYS A 161 -45.59 -24.31 44.39
CA LYS A 161 -46.01 -25.62 44.87
C LYS A 161 -47.14 -25.56 45.91
N GLU A 162 -47.10 -24.55 46.78
CA GLU A 162 -48.11 -24.32 47.81
C GLU A 162 -49.47 -23.88 47.23
N ASP A 163 -49.48 -23.19 46.10
CA ASP A 163 -50.72 -22.75 45.45
C ASP A 163 -51.34 -23.86 44.60
N ILE A 164 -50.51 -24.74 44.00
CA ILE A 164 -50.98 -26.00 43.39
C ILE A 164 -51.59 -26.90 44.47
N LYS A 165 -50.94 -27.03 45.63
CA LYS A 165 -51.48 -27.77 46.77
C LYS A 165 -52.87 -27.27 47.19
N LYS A 166 -53.03 -25.97 47.38
CA LYS A 166 -54.35 -25.37 47.71
C LYS A 166 -55.40 -25.62 46.62
N ALA A 167 -54.99 -25.63 45.36
CA ALA A 167 -55.90 -25.92 44.25
C ALA A 167 -56.32 -27.40 44.23
N MET A 168 -55.40 -28.32 44.55
CA MET A 168 -55.69 -29.75 44.73
C MET A 168 -56.63 -29.99 45.91
N GLU A 169 -56.38 -29.35 47.06
CA GLU A 169 -57.28 -29.36 48.22
C GLU A 169 -58.69 -28.87 47.81
N ALA A 170 -58.77 -27.79 47.04
CA ALA A 170 -60.04 -27.23 46.57
C ALA A 170 -60.79 -28.10 45.54
N LEU A 171 -60.11 -29.06 44.90
CA LEU A 171 -60.69 -30.08 44.03
C LEU A 171 -60.94 -31.42 44.73
N GLY A 172 -60.53 -31.57 45.99
CA GLY A 172 -60.67 -32.81 46.75
C GLY A 172 -59.65 -33.87 46.38
N LEU A 173 -58.50 -33.46 45.85
CA LEU A 173 -57.41 -34.33 45.40
C LEU A 173 -56.26 -34.44 46.42
N ASP A 174 -56.28 -33.67 47.52
CA ASP A 174 -55.23 -33.71 48.54
C ASP A 174 -55.74 -34.36 49.84
N HIS A 175 -55.10 -35.48 50.24
CA HIS A 175 -55.30 -36.18 51.51
C HIS A 175 -54.09 -36.04 52.47
N GLY A 176 -53.22 -35.06 52.24
CA GLY A 176 -51.97 -34.87 52.97
C GLY A 176 -50.78 -35.64 52.38
N ASP A 177 -50.90 -36.12 51.14
CA ASP A 177 -49.82 -36.82 50.45
C ASP A 177 -48.89 -35.84 49.74
N LYS A 178 -47.71 -35.65 50.33
CA LYS A 178 -46.68 -34.75 49.81
C LYS A 178 -46.13 -35.22 48.47
N GLU A 179 -46.11 -36.53 48.22
CA GLU A 179 -45.54 -37.09 46.99
C GLU A 179 -46.38 -36.66 45.77
N SER A 180 -47.70 -36.78 45.87
CA SER A 180 -48.63 -36.35 44.82
C SER A 180 -48.52 -34.86 44.44
N VAL A 181 -48.29 -33.97 45.42
CA VAL A 181 -48.11 -32.53 45.18
C VAL A 181 -46.75 -32.24 44.54
N ASP A 182 -45.70 -32.96 44.96
CA ASP A 182 -44.35 -32.83 44.41
C ASP A 182 -44.31 -33.23 42.93
N GLU A 183 -45.03 -34.28 42.54
CA GLU A 183 -45.10 -34.78 41.17
C GLU A 183 -45.89 -33.86 40.25
N LEU A 184 -47.05 -33.36 40.68
CA LEU A 184 -47.85 -32.43 39.88
C LEU A 184 -47.17 -31.08 39.69
N PHE A 185 -46.50 -30.57 40.73
CA PHE A 185 -45.68 -29.38 40.59
C PHE A 185 -44.56 -29.61 39.58
N ALA A 186 -43.82 -30.72 39.68
CA ALA A 186 -42.74 -31.04 38.76
C ALA A 186 -43.22 -31.21 37.31
N GLU A 187 -44.37 -31.86 37.08
CA GLU A 187 -45.00 -32.02 35.76
C GLU A 187 -45.45 -30.67 35.18
N ALA A 188 -46.13 -29.83 35.97
CA ALA A 188 -46.54 -28.49 35.55
C ALA A 188 -45.33 -27.61 35.19
N GLN A 189 -44.26 -27.67 36.00
CA GLN A 189 -43.02 -26.97 35.73
C GLN A 189 -42.32 -27.52 34.49
N TYR A 190 -42.20 -28.84 34.32
CA TYR A 190 -41.62 -29.45 33.12
C TYR A 190 -42.36 -28.99 31.84
N ASN A 191 -43.68 -29.00 31.85
CA ASN A 191 -44.50 -28.53 30.73
C ASN A 191 -44.28 -27.04 30.46
N HIS A 192 -44.10 -26.24 31.52
CA HIS A 192 -43.69 -24.83 31.38
C HIS A 192 -42.34 -24.69 30.68
N LEU A 193 -41.35 -25.48 31.11
CA LEU A 193 -39.99 -25.50 30.56
C LEU A 193 -39.99 -25.92 29.10
N TYR A 194 -40.71 -26.99 28.78
CA TYR A 194 -40.80 -27.54 27.44
C TYR A 194 -41.53 -26.60 26.48
N ALA A 195 -42.62 -25.96 26.93
CA ALA A 195 -43.34 -24.96 26.17
C ALA A 195 -42.54 -23.66 25.99
N GLY A 196 -41.77 -23.25 27.01
CA GLY A 196 -40.90 -22.06 26.98
C GLY A 196 -39.63 -22.24 26.15
N ALA A 197 -39.20 -23.49 25.91
CA ALA A 197 -38.06 -23.76 25.05
C ALA A 197 -38.41 -23.50 23.57
N VAL A 198 -37.51 -22.78 22.88
CA VAL A 198 -37.68 -22.42 21.46
C VAL A 198 -37.79 -23.67 20.58
N GLU A 199 -38.77 -23.69 19.69
CA GLU A 199 -39.03 -24.80 18.77
C GLU A 199 -37.77 -25.11 17.92
N GLY A 200 -37.35 -26.37 17.87
CA GLY A 200 -36.13 -26.79 17.16
C GLY A 200 -34.80 -26.48 17.85
N SER A 201 -34.80 -25.88 19.06
CA SER A 201 -33.57 -25.66 19.85
C SER A 201 -32.96 -26.96 20.38
N LYS A 202 -31.66 -26.95 20.66
CA LYS A 202 -30.99 -28.09 21.28
C LYS A 202 -31.50 -28.35 22.70
N LEU A 203 -31.91 -27.29 23.41
CA LEU A 203 -32.50 -27.40 24.74
C LEU A 203 -33.83 -28.17 24.69
N LYS A 204 -34.74 -27.80 23.78
CA LYS A 204 -36.03 -28.50 23.64
C LYS A 204 -35.85 -29.96 23.26
N ALA A 205 -34.90 -30.25 22.37
CA ALA A 205 -34.56 -31.62 21.98
C ALA A 205 -33.96 -32.46 23.13
N GLN A 206 -33.26 -31.83 24.09
CA GLN A 206 -32.76 -32.50 25.28
C GLN A 206 -33.87 -32.70 26.32
N LEU A 207 -34.70 -31.68 26.57
CA LEU A 207 -35.85 -31.76 27.47
C LEU A 207 -36.82 -32.88 27.05
N GLY A 208 -37.08 -33.04 25.75
CA GLY A 208 -37.96 -34.11 25.23
C GLY A 208 -37.36 -35.52 25.32
N LYS A 209 -36.04 -35.66 25.50
CA LYS A 209 -35.37 -36.96 25.66
C LYS A 209 -35.15 -37.37 27.11
N MET A 210 -35.25 -36.43 28.03
CA MET A 210 -34.91 -36.60 29.45
C MET A 210 -36.08 -36.22 30.37
N ILE A 211 -37.31 -36.47 29.91
CA ILE A 211 -38.54 -36.05 30.59
C ILE A 211 -38.53 -36.50 32.06
N ASN A 212 -38.25 -37.79 32.29
CA ASN A 212 -38.29 -38.39 33.62
C ASN A 212 -37.17 -37.84 34.52
N GLU A 213 -35.96 -37.67 34.00
CA GLU A 213 -34.82 -37.14 34.77
C GLU A 213 -35.02 -35.66 35.15
N VAL A 214 -35.63 -34.87 34.25
CA VAL A 214 -35.95 -33.47 34.51
C VAL A 214 -37.06 -33.36 35.54
N ILE A 215 -38.16 -34.11 35.38
CA ILE A 215 -39.27 -34.15 36.35
C ILE A 215 -38.77 -34.54 37.74
N GLU A 216 -37.93 -35.57 37.85
CA GLU A 216 -37.39 -36.01 39.14
C GLU A 216 -36.56 -34.92 39.83
N GLN A 217 -35.76 -34.14 39.09
CA GLN A 217 -35.04 -33.00 39.66
C GLN A 217 -35.96 -31.85 40.08
N LEU A 218 -37.07 -31.63 39.36
CA LEU A 218 -38.03 -30.57 39.65
C LEU A 218 -38.88 -30.86 40.90
N LYS A 219 -39.07 -32.12 41.31
CA LYS A 219 -39.78 -32.48 42.55
C LYS A 219 -39.17 -31.82 43.79
N HIS A 220 -37.84 -31.60 43.77
CA HIS A 220 -37.10 -30.96 44.86
C HIS A 220 -37.17 -29.42 44.86
N GLN A 221 -37.86 -28.82 43.88
CA GLN A 221 -38.10 -27.38 43.83
C GLN A 221 -39.44 -27.03 44.49
N ASP A 222 -39.56 -25.78 44.93
CA ASP A 222 -40.69 -25.24 45.69
C ASP A 222 -41.29 -23.96 45.07
N HIS A 223 -40.50 -23.23 44.28
CA HIS A 223 -40.88 -21.98 43.63
C HIS A 223 -40.64 -22.00 42.12
N VAL A 224 -41.60 -21.48 41.36
CA VAL A 224 -41.53 -21.34 39.89
C VAL A 224 -40.34 -20.49 39.46
N THR A 225 -40.02 -19.46 40.26
CA THR A 225 -38.90 -18.54 39.99
C THR A 225 -37.55 -19.26 39.97
N LYS A 226 -37.30 -20.21 40.88
CA LYS A 226 -36.04 -21.00 40.88
C LYS A 226 -35.91 -21.86 39.63
N VAL A 227 -37.02 -22.37 39.11
CA VAL A 227 -37.05 -23.18 37.89
C VAL A 227 -36.82 -22.30 36.65
N ALA A 228 -37.45 -21.11 36.61
CA ALA A 228 -37.22 -20.12 35.57
C ALA A 228 -35.75 -19.65 35.54
N ASP A 229 -35.15 -19.36 36.70
CA ASP A 229 -33.75 -18.96 36.83
C ASP A 229 -32.78 -20.02 36.26
N LEU A 230 -33.10 -21.31 36.42
CA LEU A 230 -32.28 -22.41 35.91
C LEU A 230 -32.33 -22.50 34.37
N ILE A 231 -33.50 -22.28 33.76
CA ILE A 231 -33.60 -22.19 32.30
C ILE A 231 -32.90 -20.96 31.77
N GLU A 232 -33.12 -19.81 32.41
CA GLU A 232 -32.47 -18.58 32.03
C GLU A 232 -30.96 -18.76 32.08
N ALA A 233 -30.42 -19.42 33.12
CA ALA A 233 -29.00 -19.76 33.21
C ALA A 233 -28.50 -20.70 32.09
N VAL A 234 -29.32 -21.65 31.61
CA VAL A 234 -28.95 -22.52 30.47
C VAL A 234 -29.03 -21.79 29.13
N GLN A 235 -29.87 -20.78 29.00
CA GLN A 235 -30.08 -20.00 27.77
C GLN A 235 -29.32 -18.66 27.73
N ASP A 236 -28.68 -18.27 28.84
CA ASP A 236 -27.96 -17.01 28.95
C ASP A 236 -26.72 -17.02 28.05
N GLN A 237 -26.65 -15.97 27.23
CA GLN A 237 -25.60 -15.74 26.25
C GLN A 237 -24.28 -15.32 26.89
N ASN A 238 -24.31 -14.87 28.14
CA ASN A 238 -23.15 -14.38 28.88
C ASN A 238 -22.55 -15.43 29.83
N LYS A 239 -23.19 -16.60 29.96
CA LYS A 239 -22.72 -17.68 30.83
C LYS A 239 -21.62 -18.49 30.17
N THR A 240 -20.64 -18.89 30.97
CA THR A 240 -19.57 -19.80 30.55
C THR A 240 -20.09 -21.21 30.34
N LYS A 241 -19.35 -22.02 29.58
CA LYS A 241 -19.65 -23.43 29.35
C LYS A 241 -19.85 -24.20 30.67
N ASP A 242 -19.02 -23.92 31.68
CA ASP A 242 -19.10 -24.57 32.99
C ASP A 242 -20.34 -24.13 33.78
N GLU A 243 -20.72 -22.86 33.72
CA GLU A 243 -21.97 -22.39 34.35
C GLU A 243 -23.22 -22.99 33.68
N ILE A 244 -23.21 -23.14 32.34
CA ILE A 244 -24.28 -23.82 31.61
C ILE A 244 -24.32 -25.30 32.00
N LYS A 245 -23.16 -25.96 32.12
CA LYS A 245 -23.06 -27.36 32.56
C LYS A 245 -23.63 -27.57 33.96
N ASP A 246 -23.35 -26.65 34.88
CA ASP A 246 -23.90 -26.66 36.24
C ASP A 246 -25.41 -26.44 36.25
N ALA A 247 -25.93 -25.54 35.41
CA ALA A 247 -27.36 -25.32 35.28
C ALA A 247 -28.08 -26.53 34.64
N MET A 248 -27.48 -27.14 33.61
CA MET A 248 -27.94 -28.40 33.00
C MET A 248 -28.02 -29.52 34.03
N LYS A 249 -27.01 -29.65 34.88
CA LYS A 249 -26.99 -30.65 35.97
C LYS A 249 -28.15 -30.44 36.94
N LYS A 250 -28.42 -29.20 37.34
CA LYS A 250 -29.53 -28.86 38.25
C LYS A 250 -30.92 -29.07 37.63
N LEU A 251 -31.02 -29.02 36.30
CA LEU A 251 -32.24 -29.35 35.56
C LEU A 251 -32.39 -30.84 35.22
N GLY A 252 -31.39 -31.68 35.53
CA GLY A 252 -31.45 -33.10 35.17
C GLY A 252 -31.11 -33.40 33.70
N LEU A 253 -30.52 -32.45 32.98
CA LEU A 253 -30.06 -32.62 31.59
C LEU A 253 -28.71 -33.37 31.53
N ASP A 254 -28.36 -33.85 30.33
CA ASP A 254 -27.15 -34.64 30.07
C ASP A 254 -25.88 -33.76 30.10
N HIS A 255 -25.47 -33.44 31.32
CA HIS A 255 -24.28 -32.66 31.64
C HIS A 255 -22.98 -33.48 31.55
N ASN A 256 -23.06 -34.81 31.45
CA ASN A 256 -21.89 -35.68 31.37
C ASN A 256 -21.38 -35.84 29.92
N ASN A 257 -22.26 -35.59 28.94
CA ASN A 257 -21.88 -35.53 27.55
C ASN A 257 -21.40 -34.12 27.17
N ASP A 258 -20.07 -33.95 27.12
CA ASP A 258 -19.45 -32.65 26.82
C ASP A 258 -19.87 -32.08 25.45
N ASP A 259 -20.18 -32.94 24.47
CA ASP A 259 -20.65 -32.50 23.15
C ASP A 259 -22.02 -31.83 23.26
N LYS A 260 -22.93 -32.33 24.10
CA LYS A 260 -24.25 -31.71 24.33
C LYS A 260 -24.15 -30.37 25.07
N VAL A 261 -23.20 -30.25 25.99
CA VAL A 261 -22.90 -28.98 26.67
C VAL A 261 -22.34 -27.96 25.67
N LYS A 262 -21.42 -28.39 24.78
CA LYS A 262 -20.87 -27.56 23.71
C LYS A 262 -21.92 -27.08 22.72
N GLU A 263 -22.85 -27.96 22.33
CA GLU A 263 -23.95 -27.59 21.43
C GLU A 263 -24.83 -26.47 22.00
N LEU A 264 -25.19 -26.53 23.29
CA LEU A 264 -25.98 -25.50 23.95
C LEU A 264 -25.20 -24.19 24.12
N PHE A 265 -23.94 -24.27 24.54
CA PHE A 265 -23.06 -23.11 24.63
C PHE A 265 -22.92 -22.42 23.26
N ALA A 266 -22.69 -23.18 22.19
CA ALA A 266 -22.60 -22.66 20.83
C ALA A 266 -23.91 -22.02 20.34
N GLU A 267 -25.08 -22.59 20.68
CA GLU A 267 -26.39 -22.00 20.37
C GLU A 267 -26.59 -20.64 21.08
N ASN A 268 -26.14 -20.50 22.32
CA ASN A 268 -26.18 -19.25 23.06
C ASN A 268 -25.21 -18.20 22.47
N GLN A 269 -23.98 -18.61 22.16
CA GLN A 269 -22.99 -17.71 21.54
C GLN A 269 -23.40 -17.28 20.13
N TYR A 270 -24.08 -18.14 19.36
CA TYR A 270 -24.67 -17.76 18.08
C TYR A 270 -25.65 -16.59 18.23
N LYS A 271 -26.57 -16.65 19.20
CA LYS A 271 -27.53 -15.56 19.46
C LYS A 271 -26.83 -14.26 19.85
N ARG A 272 -25.76 -14.36 20.66
CA ARG A 272 -24.92 -13.22 21.04
C ARG A 272 -24.26 -12.54 19.84
N ILE A 273 -23.68 -13.34 18.96
CA ILE A 273 -23.05 -12.86 17.72
C ILE A 273 -24.10 -12.23 16.81
N LEU A 274 -25.26 -12.87 16.65
CA LEU A 274 -26.36 -12.38 15.83
C LEU A 274 -26.83 -11.00 16.31
N GLU A 275 -27.08 -10.81 17.60
CA GLU A 275 -27.50 -9.51 18.13
C GLU A 275 -26.39 -8.43 18.01
N ALA A 276 -25.12 -8.81 18.20
CA ALA A 276 -24.00 -7.88 18.08
C ALA A 276 -23.80 -7.32 16.65
N VAL A 277 -24.07 -8.14 15.62
CA VAL A 277 -23.95 -7.72 14.21
C VAL A 277 -25.19 -7.01 13.68
N LYS A 278 -26.31 -7.05 14.38
CA LYS A 278 -27.61 -6.50 13.93
C LYS A 278 -27.56 -5.04 13.52
N VAL A 279 -26.86 -4.21 14.31
CA VAL A 279 -26.74 -2.76 14.06
C VAL A 279 -25.50 -2.44 13.23
N SER A 280 -24.40 -3.15 13.47
CA SER A 280 -23.09 -2.85 12.88
C SER A 280 -22.88 -3.45 11.48
N ASN A 281 -23.51 -4.61 11.19
CA ASN A 281 -23.45 -5.31 9.89
C ASN A 281 -24.79 -5.98 9.55
N PRO A 282 -25.78 -5.22 9.07
CA PRO A 282 -27.10 -5.74 8.70
C PRO A 282 -27.05 -6.90 7.68
N LYS A 283 -26.14 -6.85 6.70
CA LYS A 283 -26.00 -7.95 5.72
C LYS A 283 -25.39 -9.22 6.32
N LEU A 284 -24.47 -9.08 7.27
CA LEU A 284 -23.93 -10.24 8.01
C LEU A 284 -25.01 -10.85 8.89
N HIS A 285 -25.81 -10.00 9.56
CA HIS A 285 -26.96 -10.43 10.35
C HIS A 285 -27.92 -11.29 9.51
N GLU A 286 -28.30 -10.82 8.30
CA GLU A 286 -29.16 -11.58 7.40
C GLU A 286 -28.55 -12.95 7.00
N GLN A 287 -27.25 -12.99 6.70
CA GLN A 287 -26.56 -14.22 6.34
C GLN A 287 -26.45 -15.22 7.50
N LEU A 288 -26.18 -14.75 8.72
CA LEU A 288 -26.13 -15.58 9.92
C LEU A 288 -27.53 -16.05 10.33
N GLN A 289 -28.55 -15.22 10.15
CA GLN A 289 -29.94 -15.55 10.43
C GLN A 289 -30.48 -16.65 9.49
N ALA A 290 -30.05 -16.65 8.23
CA ALA A 290 -30.47 -17.65 7.24
C ALA A 290 -29.84 -19.05 7.46
N ARG A 291 -28.76 -19.15 8.26
CA ARG A 291 -27.92 -20.34 8.40
C ARG A 291 -27.59 -20.70 9.86
N PRO A 292 -28.59 -20.76 10.77
CA PRO A 292 -28.35 -20.93 12.19
C PRO A 292 -27.61 -22.23 12.52
N LYS A 293 -27.96 -23.32 11.82
CA LYS A 293 -27.37 -24.63 12.03
C LYS A 293 -25.90 -24.67 11.67
N GLU A 294 -25.52 -24.15 10.49
CA GLU A 294 -24.13 -24.18 10.05
C GLU A 294 -23.21 -23.31 10.92
N VAL A 295 -23.74 -22.21 11.46
CA VAL A 295 -22.99 -21.34 12.36
C VAL A 295 -22.78 -22.02 13.71
N VAL A 296 -23.83 -22.63 14.29
CA VAL A 296 -23.72 -23.39 15.55
C VAL A 296 -22.75 -24.58 15.39
N ASP A 297 -22.87 -25.36 14.32
CA ASP A 297 -21.97 -26.49 14.04
C ASP A 297 -20.50 -26.01 13.88
N ALA A 298 -20.28 -24.86 13.22
CA ALA A 298 -18.93 -24.29 13.08
C ALA A 298 -18.34 -23.82 14.41
N LEU A 299 -19.15 -23.22 15.30
CA LEU A 299 -18.72 -22.83 16.65
C LEU A 299 -18.36 -24.05 17.50
N VAL A 300 -19.11 -25.15 17.38
CA VAL A 300 -18.81 -26.43 18.04
C VAL A 300 -17.50 -27.04 17.51
N ILE A 301 -17.33 -27.12 16.19
CA ILE A 301 -16.13 -27.70 15.53
C ILE A 301 -14.87 -26.89 15.86
N ALA A 302 -15.00 -25.56 15.95
CA ALA A 302 -13.88 -24.69 16.28
C ALA A 302 -13.38 -24.86 17.73
N ASN A 303 -14.08 -25.67 18.55
CA ASN A 303 -13.75 -25.98 19.94
C ASN A 303 -13.46 -24.72 20.78
N LYS A 304 -14.23 -23.66 20.51
CA LYS A 304 -14.13 -22.38 21.21
C LYS A 304 -14.79 -22.49 22.57
N ASP A 305 -14.06 -23.09 23.50
CA ASP A 305 -14.57 -23.40 24.84
C ASP A 305 -14.46 -22.21 25.82
N ASN A 306 -13.93 -21.06 25.39
CA ASN A 306 -13.82 -19.85 26.21
C ASN A 306 -14.51 -18.62 25.59
N GLN A 307 -14.91 -17.69 26.45
CA GLN A 307 -15.62 -16.46 26.09
C GLN A 307 -14.73 -15.46 25.35
N ASP A 308 -13.42 -15.41 25.64
CA ASP A 308 -12.47 -14.50 25.01
C ASP A 308 -12.32 -14.74 23.49
N GLU A 309 -12.33 -16.00 23.07
CA GLU A 309 -12.24 -16.38 21.66
C GLU A 309 -13.50 -16.06 20.87
N ILE A 310 -14.65 -16.05 21.54
CA ILE A 310 -15.92 -15.59 20.98
C ILE A 310 -15.96 -14.07 20.96
N ASP A 311 -15.45 -13.40 21.99
CA ASP A 311 -15.30 -11.94 22.03
C ASP A 311 -14.37 -11.44 20.92
N ASP A 312 -13.30 -12.16 20.62
CA ASP A 312 -12.42 -11.86 19.49
C ASP A 312 -13.12 -12.05 18.14
N LEU A 313 -14.02 -13.05 18.02
CA LEU A 313 -14.86 -13.21 16.83
C LEU A 313 -15.87 -12.08 16.69
N VAL A 314 -16.59 -11.76 17.77
CA VAL A 314 -17.54 -10.65 17.84
C VAL A 314 -16.83 -9.36 17.48
N LYS A 315 -15.66 -9.07 18.07
CA LYS A 315 -14.84 -7.91 17.72
C LYS A 315 -14.44 -7.96 16.25
N ALA A 316 -13.96 -9.07 15.71
CA ALA A 316 -13.55 -9.13 14.32
C ALA A 316 -14.70 -8.82 13.33
N VAL A 317 -15.93 -9.24 13.64
CA VAL A 317 -17.10 -9.00 12.78
C VAL A 317 -17.87 -7.70 13.08
N THR A 318 -17.65 -7.06 14.23
CA THR A 318 -18.28 -5.79 14.61
C THR A 318 -17.32 -4.60 14.56
N ASN A 319 -16.00 -4.84 14.57
CA ASN A 319 -15.00 -3.81 14.51
C ASN A 319 -14.85 -3.30 13.07
N VAL A 320 -15.30 -2.07 12.89
CA VAL A 320 -15.26 -1.31 11.65
C VAL A 320 -13.82 -1.00 11.15
N GLY A 321 -12.80 -1.27 11.96
CA GLY A 321 -11.37 -1.19 11.62
C GLY A 321 -10.75 -2.49 11.08
N THR A 322 -11.47 -3.60 11.09
CA THR A 322 -10.96 -4.90 10.61
C THR A 322 -10.78 -4.88 9.09
N ASP A 323 -9.64 -5.37 8.61
CA ASP A 323 -9.34 -5.46 7.19
C ASP A 323 -10.07 -6.63 6.51
N LYS A 324 -10.07 -6.67 5.16
CA LYS A 324 -10.71 -7.75 4.39
C LYS A 324 -10.24 -9.16 4.83
N PRO A 325 -8.95 -9.41 5.07
CA PRO A 325 -8.47 -10.68 5.63
C PRO A 325 -9.07 -11.02 7.00
N GLY A 326 -9.12 -10.08 7.93
CA GLY A 326 -9.70 -10.29 9.26
C GLY A 326 -11.19 -10.62 9.22
N ILE A 327 -11.96 -9.92 8.37
CA ILE A 327 -13.38 -10.23 8.14
C ILE A 327 -13.53 -11.63 7.57
N LYS A 328 -12.73 -11.98 6.54
CA LYS A 328 -12.77 -13.31 5.93
C LYS A 328 -12.50 -14.43 6.94
N ILE A 329 -11.45 -14.28 7.76
CA ILE A 329 -11.09 -15.26 8.80
C ILE A 329 -12.22 -15.41 9.81
N ALA A 330 -12.84 -14.30 10.22
CA ALA A 330 -13.95 -14.33 11.17
C ALA A 330 -15.19 -15.03 10.57
N MET A 331 -15.51 -14.76 9.30
CA MET A 331 -16.62 -15.42 8.60
C MET A 331 -16.39 -16.93 8.40
N GLU A 332 -15.18 -17.33 8.02
CA GLU A 332 -14.83 -18.75 7.89
C GLU A 332 -14.99 -19.49 9.22
N LYS A 333 -14.60 -18.85 10.34
CA LYS A 333 -14.80 -19.38 11.69
C LYS A 333 -16.28 -19.44 12.12
N LEU A 334 -17.16 -18.66 11.50
CA LEU A 334 -18.62 -18.73 11.67
C LEU A 334 -19.30 -19.69 10.68
N GLY A 335 -18.53 -20.50 9.94
CA GLY A 335 -19.08 -21.45 8.97
C GLY A 335 -19.57 -20.82 7.66
N LEU A 336 -19.42 -19.50 7.52
CA LEU A 336 -19.73 -18.77 6.30
C LEU A 336 -18.52 -18.81 5.36
N LYS A 337 -18.41 -19.88 4.57
CA LYS A 337 -17.43 -19.94 3.47
C LYS A 337 -17.86 -19.01 2.34
N HIS A 338 -17.17 -17.87 2.21
CA HIS A 338 -17.31 -16.97 1.08
C HIS A 338 -16.20 -17.22 0.08
N ASP A 339 -16.44 -18.19 -0.81
CA ASP A 339 -15.65 -18.36 -2.03
C ASP A 339 -15.99 -17.29 -3.08
N ASP A 340 -17.01 -16.47 -2.79
CA ASP A 340 -17.49 -15.35 -3.60
C ASP A 340 -16.89 -14.02 -3.09
N PRO A 341 -15.91 -13.45 -3.81
CA PRO A 341 -15.28 -12.18 -3.45
C PRO A 341 -16.26 -11.01 -3.44
N ALA A 342 -17.39 -11.09 -4.17
CA ALA A 342 -18.37 -10.00 -4.23
C ALA A 342 -19.05 -9.79 -2.88
N LYS A 343 -19.46 -10.88 -2.21
CA LYS A 343 -20.08 -10.83 -0.88
C LYS A 343 -19.12 -10.36 0.20
N LEU A 344 -17.86 -10.78 0.14
CA LEU A 344 -16.81 -10.31 1.07
C LEU A 344 -16.54 -8.80 0.88
N ASN A 345 -16.50 -8.33 -0.38
CA ASN A 345 -16.33 -6.92 -0.70
C ASN A 345 -17.52 -6.08 -0.22
N GLU A 346 -18.74 -6.58 -0.38
CA GLU A 346 -19.97 -5.92 0.08
C GLU A 346 -19.99 -5.71 1.60
N LEU A 347 -19.62 -6.75 2.36
CA LEU A 347 -19.48 -6.69 3.82
C LEU A 347 -18.35 -5.76 4.28
N PHE A 348 -17.23 -5.76 3.56
CA PHE A 348 -16.18 -4.79 3.81
C PHE A 348 -16.68 -3.36 3.56
N GLY A 349 -17.34 -3.11 2.43
CA GLY A 349 -17.89 -1.79 2.09
C GLY A 349 -18.87 -1.26 3.13
N GLU A 350 -19.75 -2.12 3.66
CA GLU A 350 -20.70 -1.77 4.72
C GLU A 350 -19.99 -1.43 6.05
N ASN A 351 -19.01 -2.24 6.47
CA ASN A 351 -18.19 -1.96 7.65
C ASN A 351 -17.44 -0.62 7.56
N GLN A 352 -16.83 -0.35 6.41
CA GLN A 352 -16.09 0.88 6.19
C GLN A 352 -17.02 2.11 6.16
N TYR A 353 -18.23 1.98 5.61
CA TYR A 353 -19.23 3.05 5.59
C TYR A 353 -19.57 3.51 7.00
N PHE A 354 -19.93 2.58 7.90
CA PHE A 354 -20.26 2.93 9.29
C PHE A 354 -19.05 3.48 10.06
N ARG A 355 -17.81 3.02 9.79
CA ARG A 355 -16.61 3.63 10.37
C ARG A 355 -16.53 5.11 10.02
N ILE A 356 -16.53 5.40 8.72
CA ILE A 356 -16.27 6.74 8.21
C ILE A 356 -17.36 7.66 8.70
N LEU A 357 -18.61 7.21 8.66
CA LEU A 357 -19.76 7.97 9.13
C LEU A 357 -19.60 8.41 10.60
N GLY A 358 -19.10 7.54 11.48
CA GLY A 358 -18.80 7.88 12.87
C GLY A 358 -17.57 8.80 13.03
N GLU A 359 -16.50 8.57 12.26
CA GLU A 359 -15.28 9.41 12.29
C GLU A 359 -15.58 10.87 11.89
N VAL A 360 -16.43 11.07 10.88
CA VAL A 360 -16.73 12.41 10.36
C VAL A 360 -17.78 13.18 11.15
N GLU A 361 -18.57 12.51 12.00
CA GLU A 361 -19.68 13.13 12.73
C GLU A 361 -19.24 14.34 13.56
N THR A 362 -18.08 14.24 14.20
CA THR A 362 -17.53 15.32 15.05
C THR A 362 -16.45 16.15 14.36
N THR A 363 -15.77 15.59 13.35
CA THR A 363 -14.59 16.20 12.72
C THR A 363 -14.91 16.95 11.43
N ASN A 364 -15.97 16.55 10.72
CA ASN A 364 -16.43 17.18 9.48
C ASN A 364 -17.96 16.98 9.31
N PRO A 365 -18.78 17.81 9.98
CA PRO A 365 -20.24 17.65 10.00
C PRO A 365 -20.89 17.70 8.61
N LYS A 366 -20.31 18.45 7.66
CA LYS A 366 -20.81 18.51 6.29
C LYS A 366 -20.51 17.25 5.49
N LEU A 367 -19.33 16.66 5.65
CA LEU A 367 -19.04 15.35 5.07
C LEU A 367 -19.98 14.28 5.66
N HIS A 368 -20.27 14.35 6.96
CA HIS A 368 -21.22 13.45 7.61
C HIS A 368 -22.64 13.57 7.01
N GLU A 369 -23.13 14.79 6.80
CA GLU A 369 -24.41 15.05 6.14
C GLU A 369 -24.44 14.45 4.72
N GLN A 370 -23.39 14.69 3.93
CA GLN A 370 -23.32 14.21 2.54
C GLN A 370 -23.17 12.68 2.44
N LEU A 371 -22.45 12.03 3.35
CA LEU A 371 -22.35 10.56 3.38
C LEU A 371 -23.69 9.89 3.71
N LYS A 372 -24.59 10.56 4.44
CA LYS A 372 -25.94 10.02 4.74
C LYS A 372 -26.89 10.09 3.55
N GLU A 373 -26.64 10.93 2.54
CA GLU A 373 -27.56 11.11 1.42
C GLU A 373 -27.64 9.88 0.51
N LYS A 374 -26.53 9.16 0.33
CA LYS A 374 -26.42 8.02 -0.60
C LYS A 374 -25.67 6.82 0.00
N PRO A 375 -26.20 6.21 1.08
CA PRO A 375 -25.52 5.15 1.81
C PRO A 375 -25.12 3.97 0.93
N GLU A 376 -25.99 3.51 0.03
CA GLU A 376 -25.72 2.32 -0.79
C GLU A 376 -24.68 2.57 -1.89
N ASP A 377 -24.65 3.77 -2.49
CA ASP A 377 -23.63 4.13 -3.49
C ASP A 377 -22.24 4.20 -2.83
N ILE A 378 -22.17 4.72 -1.61
CA ILE A 378 -20.92 4.81 -0.84
C ILE A 378 -20.46 3.44 -0.38
N LYS A 379 -21.36 2.59 0.14
CA LYS A 379 -21.03 1.20 0.50
C LYS A 379 -20.47 0.45 -0.70
N LYS A 380 -21.05 0.63 -1.89
CA LYS A 380 -20.56 0.02 -3.14
C LYS A 380 -19.21 0.55 -3.57
N ALA A 381 -18.97 1.86 -3.45
CA ALA A 381 -17.67 2.47 -3.71
C ALA A 381 -16.58 1.92 -2.77
N LEU A 382 -16.87 1.85 -1.46
CA LEU A 382 -15.96 1.32 -0.45
C LEU A 382 -15.71 -0.18 -0.60
N ALA A 383 -16.69 -0.95 -1.06
CA ALA A 383 -16.54 -2.36 -1.41
C ALA A 383 -15.47 -2.58 -2.50
N GLY A 384 -15.38 -1.65 -3.45
CA GLY A 384 -14.41 -1.64 -4.54
C GLY A 384 -12.98 -1.27 -4.13
N ALA A 385 -12.77 -0.73 -2.93
CA ALA A 385 -11.43 -0.41 -2.44
C ALA A 385 -10.61 -1.68 -2.16
N ALA A 386 -9.33 -1.67 -2.52
CA ALA A 386 -8.46 -2.84 -2.38
C ALA A 386 -8.25 -3.25 -0.91
N ASP A 387 -8.06 -2.27 -0.03
CA ASP A 387 -7.76 -2.45 1.38
C ASP A 387 -8.15 -1.21 2.22
N LEU A 388 -7.87 -1.30 3.52
CA LEU A 388 -8.06 -0.21 4.48
C LEU A 388 -7.28 1.06 4.12
N ALA A 389 -6.10 0.93 3.50
CA ALA A 389 -5.27 2.06 3.12
C ALA A 389 -5.87 2.83 1.94
N ALA A 390 -6.45 2.13 0.96
CA ALA A 390 -7.18 2.74 -0.15
C ALA A 390 -8.42 3.50 0.35
N VAL A 391 -9.16 2.93 1.31
CA VAL A 391 -10.29 3.61 1.96
C VAL A 391 -9.82 4.86 2.72
N LYS A 392 -8.74 4.73 3.49
CA LYS A 392 -8.16 5.86 4.22
C LYS A 392 -7.68 6.96 3.28
N LEU A 393 -7.09 6.62 2.15
CA LEU A 393 -6.66 7.59 1.14
C LEU A 393 -7.84 8.36 0.53
N LEU A 394 -8.97 7.69 0.29
CA LEU A 394 -10.19 8.33 -0.22
C LEU A 394 -10.77 9.30 0.81
N VAL A 395 -10.85 8.90 2.08
CA VAL A 395 -11.39 9.74 3.16
C VAL A 395 -10.43 10.90 3.49
N ASP A 396 -9.13 10.63 3.58
CA ASP A 396 -8.09 11.63 3.76
C ASP A 396 -8.13 12.66 2.62
N ALA A 397 -8.41 12.25 1.39
CA ALA A 397 -8.46 13.17 0.26
C ALA A 397 -9.65 14.16 0.35
N VAL A 398 -10.72 13.81 1.06
CA VAL A 398 -11.87 14.70 1.31
C VAL A 398 -11.67 15.53 2.60
N GLN A 399 -11.01 14.98 3.62
CA GLN A 399 -10.85 15.64 4.93
C GLN A 399 -9.62 16.56 5.03
N LYS A 400 -8.58 16.32 4.23
CA LYS A 400 -7.31 17.01 4.43
C LYS A 400 -7.36 18.47 3.98
N LYS A 401 -6.86 19.33 4.88
CA LYS A 401 -6.80 20.79 4.76
C LYS A 401 -5.93 21.32 3.60
N ASP A 402 -5.02 20.50 3.08
CA ASP A 402 -4.06 20.83 2.03
C ASP A 402 -4.50 20.37 0.62
N LYS A 403 -5.66 19.69 0.51
CA LYS A 403 -6.17 19.21 -0.77
C LYS A 403 -6.90 20.30 -1.54
N ASN A 404 -6.62 20.37 -2.84
CA ASN A 404 -7.31 21.28 -3.74
C ASN A 404 -8.72 20.74 -4.05
N LYS A 405 -9.54 21.61 -4.62
CA LYS A 405 -10.92 21.29 -4.99
C LYS A 405 -11.05 20.11 -5.96
N VAL A 406 -10.09 19.95 -6.89
CA VAL A 406 -10.08 18.85 -7.87
C VAL A 406 -9.83 17.51 -7.20
N ASP A 407 -8.95 17.46 -6.21
CA ASP A 407 -8.63 16.25 -5.45
C ASP A 407 -9.81 15.86 -4.54
N ILE A 408 -10.47 16.84 -3.90
CA ILE A 408 -11.70 16.61 -3.13
C ILE A 408 -12.81 16.12 -4.06
N GLN A 409 -12.98 16.74 -5.24
CA GLN A 409 -13.97 16.32 -6.22
C GLN A 409 -13.73 14.89 -6.70
N LYS A 410 -12.50 14.54 -7.07
CA LYS A 410 -12.14 13.16 -7.47
C LYS A 410 -12.39 12.15 -6.35
N ALA A 411 -12.11 12.53 -5.10
CA ALA A 411 -12.34 11.68 -3.95
C ALA A 411 -13.84 11.49 -3.65
N MET A 412 -14.64 12.56 -3.78
CA MET A 412 -16.11 12.49 -3.67
C MET A 412 -16.73 11.65 -4.81
N GLU A 413 -16.24 11.81 -6.04
CA GLU A 413 -16.63 10.98 -7.18
C GLU A 413 -16.30 9.50 -6.93
N ALA A 414 -15.11 9.21 -6.40
CA ALA A 414 -14.68 7.87 -6.05
C ALA A 414 -15.44 7.28 -4.85
N LEU A 415 -16.06 8.11 -3.99
CA LEU A 415 -16.99 7.69 -2.94
C LEU A 415 -18.44 7.53 -3.43
N GLY A 416 -18.72 7.73 -4.72
CA GLY A 416 -20.07 7.57 -5.29
C GLY A 416 -20.98 8.78 -5.12
N LEU A 417 -20.45 9.93 -4.69
CA LEU A 417 -21.21 11.19 -4.51
C LEU A 417 -21.37 11.95 -5.86
N GLN A 418 -21.78 11.25 -6.92
CA GLN A 418 -21.74 11.72 -8.33
C GLN A 418 -22.84 12.72 -8.78
N HIS A 419 -23.42 13.56 -7.91
CA HIS A 419 -24.35 14.58 -8.38
C HIS A 419 -23.77 15.99 -8.44
N ASN A 420 -23.98 16.60 -9.60
CA ASN A 420 -24.00 18.04 -9.87
C ASN A 420 -24.27 18.87 -8.61
N GLU A 421 -23.21 19.36 -7.98
CA GLU A 421 -23.23 20.61 -7.24
C GLU A 421 -21.78 20.99 -6.99
N ASN A 422 -21.24 21.80 -7.90
CA ASN A 422 -20.06 22.60 -7.63
C ASN A 422 -20.17 23.28 -6.25
N ALA A 423 -21.39 23.56 -5.76
CA ALA A 423 -21.72 24.04 -4.43
C ALA A 423 -21.28 23.10 -3.27
N LYS A 424 -21.59 21.79 -3.28
CA LYS A 424 -21.24 20.87 -2.19
C LYS A 424 -19.73 20.65 -2.05
N VAL A 425 -19.04 20.56 -3.19
CA VAL A 425 -17.57 20.53 -3.22
C VAL A 425 -16.97 21.86 -2.74
N LYS A 426 -17.60 23.00 -3.10
CA LYS A 426 -17.20 24.33 -2.63
C LYS A 426 -17.39 24.50 -1.12
N GLU A 427 -18.49 24.02 -0.55
CA GLU A 427 -18.74 24.05 0.89
C GLU A 427 -17.70 23.24 1.67
N LEU A 428 -17.45 21.98 1.27
CA LEU A 428 -16.43 21.14 1.91
C LEU A 428 -15.02 21.72 1.77
N PHE A 429 -14.69 22.27 0.60
CA PHE A 429 -13.43 22.96 0.40
C PHE A 429 -13.32 24.19 1.32
N ALA A 430 -14.36 25.03 1.41
CA ALA A 430 -14.39 26.21 2.25
C ALA A 430 -14.20 25.90 3.74
N GLU A 431 -14.86 24.87 4.28
CA GLU A 431 -14.67 24.43 5.67
C GLU A 431 -13.25 23.92 5.94
N ASN A 432 -12.71 23.11 5.04
CA ASN A 432 -11.33 22.60 5.15
C ASN A 432 -10.31 23.75 5.12
N GLN A 433 -10.51 24.74 4.24
CA GLN A 433 -9.66 25.91 4.14
C GLN A 433 -9.78 26.82 5.36
N TYR A 434 -10.99 27.09 5.85
CA TYR A 434 -11.22 27.86 7.08
C TYR A 434 -10.49 27.24 8.28
N ALA A 435 -10.61 25.92 8.46
CA ALA A 435 -9.90 25.19 9.52
C ALA A 435 -8.37 25.21 9.36
N ARG A 436 -7.84 25.43 8.15
CA ARG A 436 -6.40 25.66 7.91
C ARG A 436 -6.01 27.08 8.30
N ILE A 437 -6.71 28.07 7.78
CA ILE A 437 -6.45 29.50 8.01
C ILE A 437 -6.51 29.80 9.50
N LEU A 438 -7.49 29.26 10.23
CA LEU A 438 -7.60 29.45 11.68
C LEU A 438 -6.39 28.87 12.43
N GLY A 439 -5.92 27.66 12.05
CA GLY A 439 -4.72 27.05 12.63
C GLY A 439 -3.44 27.82 12.31
N GLU A 440 -3.31 28.32 11.08
CA GLU A 440 -2.17 29.15 10.69
C GLU A 440 -2.18 30.53 11.37
N ALA A 441 -3.35 31.14 11.54
CA ALA A 441 -3.48 32.39 12.27
C ALA A 441 -3.09 32.24 13.74
N LEU A 442 -3.53 31.16 14.40
CA LEU A 442 -3.15 30.88 15.79
C LEU A 442 -1.63 30.83 16.00
N ALA A 443 -0.91 30.26 15.03
CA ALA A 443 0.54 30.14 15.08
C ALA A 443 1.28 31.46 14.78
N ASN A 444 0.68 32.37 14.01
CA ASN A 444 1.41 33.50 13.40
C ASN A 444 0.93 34.89 13.81
N SER A 445 -0.36 35.08 14.13
CA SER A 445 -0.92 36.35 14.61
C SER A 445 -2.11 36.07 15.54
N PRO A 446 -1.93 36.26 16.87
CA PRO A 446 -3.04 36.19 17.82
C PRO A 446 -4.17 37.18 17.51
N ILE A 447 -3.84 38.33 16.93
CA ILE A 447 -4.82 39.36 16.51
C ILE A 447 -5.66 38.82 15.35
N LEU A 448 -5.04 38.29 14.29
CA LEU A 448 -5.76 37.69 13.17
C LEU A 448 -6.62 36.50 13.62
N HIS A 449 -6.09 35.62 14.47
CA HIS A 449 -6.82 34.45 14.97
C HIS A 449 -8.11 34.85 15.72
N LYS A 450 -8.04 35.91 16.53
CA LYS A 450 -9.20 36.45 17.24
C LYS A 450 -10.29 36.88 16.26
N HIS A 451 -9.94 37.72 15.28
CA HIS A 451 -10.91 38.22 14.30
C HIS A 451 -11.48 37.13 13.39
N LEU A 452 -10.67 36.15 12.96
CA LEU A 452 -11.14 35.01 12.16
C LEU A 452 -12.11 34.10 12.92
N LYS A 453 -11.91 33.94 14.22
CA LYS A 453 -12.78 33.13 15.06
C LYS A 453 -14.13 33.81 15.29
N ASP A 454 -14.12 35.12 15.47
CA ASP A 454 -15.32 35.92 15.73
C ASP A 454 -16.21 36.03 14.48
N GLU A 455 -15.64 36.00 13.26
CA GLU A 455 -16.35 36.09 11.98
C GLU A 455 -16.34 34.79 11.14
N GLY A 456 -16.29 33.62 11.81
CA GLY A 456 -16.10 32.34 11.13
C GLY A 456 -17.16 31.99 10.07
N LYS A 457 -18.40 32.48 10.21
CA LYS A 457 -19.48 32.23 9.24
C LYS A 457 -19.30 33.07 7.98
N GLU A 458 -18.97 34.36 8.15
CA GLU A 458 -18.68 35.27 7.04
C GLU A 458 -17.47 34.78 6.23
N VAL A 459 -16.43 34.28 6.91
CA VAL A 459 -15.22 33.74 6.27
C VAL A 459 -15.51 32.47 5.47
N ILE A 460 -16.27 31.50 5.99
CA ILE A 460 -16.65 30.28 5.25
C ILE A 460 -17.52 30.64 4.03
N ALA A 461 -18.44 31.60 4.16
CA ALA A 461 -19.27 32.07 3.06
C ALA A 461 -18.44 32.76 1.97
N ALA A 462 -17.47 33.60 2.36
CA ALA A 462 -16.53 34.24 1.45
C ALA A 462 -15.68 33.20 0.71
N LEU A 463 -15.14 32.19 1.42
CA LEU A 463 -14.34 31.10 0.84
C LEU A 463 -15.12 30.23 -0.16
N SER A 464 -16.42 30.04 0.06
CA SER A 464 -17.29 29.29 -0.87
C SER A 464 -17.64 30.10 -2.14
N ASN A 465 -17.80 31.41 -2.00
CA ASN A 465 -18.19 32.32 -3.09
C ASN A 465 -17.02 32.78 -3.95
N ALA A 466 -15.85 32.99 -3.33
CA ALA A 466 -14.62 33.28 -4.03
C ALA A 466 -14.33 32.06 -4.92
N ASN A 467 -14.43 32.23 -6.24
CA ASN A 467 -14.26 31.16 -7.22
C ASN A 467 -12.77 30.78 -7.35
N VAL A 468 -12.11 30.53 -6.21
CA VAL A 468 -10.67 30.32 -6.09
C VAL A 468 -10.41 28.84 -6.28
N GLU A 469 -10.15 28.47 -7.53
CA GLU A 469 -9.78 27.09 -7.89
C GLU A 469 -8.36 26.72 -7.43
N ASP A 470 -7.57 27.70 -6.94
CA ASP A 470 -6.18 27.58 -6.53
C ASP A 470 -5.93 28.11 -5.10
N LEU A 471 -5.21 27.33 -4.29
CA LEU A 471 -4.67 27.68 -2.97
C LEU A 471 -3.93 29.04 -2.94
N ALA A 472 -3.46 29.53 -4.08
CA ALA A 472 -2.75 30.79 -4.22
C ALA A 472 -3.50 32.02 -3.66
N GLY A 473 -4.83 32.09 -3.75
CA GLY A 473 -5.61 33.24 -3.22
C GLY A 473 -5.62 33.29 -1.69
N ILE A 474 -5.78 32.13 -1.04
CA ILE A 474 -5.83 31.98 0.42
C ILE A 474 -4.42 32.09 1.01
N ASN A 475 -3.43 31.50 0.33
CA ASN A 475 -2.03 31.60 0.73
C ASN A 475 -1.51 33.03 0.61
N LYS A 476 -1.92 33.81 -0.40
CA LYS A 476 -1.59 35.25 -0.50
C LYS A 476 -1.99 36.06 0.71
N LEU A 477 -2.96 35.60 1.48
CA LEU A 477 -3.62 36.33 2.54
C LEU A 477 -3.03 36.00 3.90
N VAL A 478 -2.78 34.70 4.13
CA VAL A 478 -1.89 34.26 5.21
C VAL A 478 -0.49 34.84 5.00
N GLU A 479 0.02 34.85 3.76
CA GLU A 479 1.26 35.53 3.40
C GLU A 479 1.13 37.04 3.60
N ALA A 480 0.03 37.71 3.28
CA ALA A 480 -0.09 39.15 3.51
C ALA A 480 0.08 39.53 4.99
N VAL A 481 -0.47 38.72 5.91
CA VAL A 481 -0.36 38.95 7.37
C VAL A 481 0.95 38.41 7.96
N LYS A 482 1.50 37.32 7.42
CA LYS A 482 2.83 36.79 7.80
C LYS A 482 3.96 37.63 7.25
N ASN A 483 3.79 38.18 6.04
CA ASN A 483 4.81 38.87 5.29
C ASN A 483 4.90 40.29 5.81
N PRO A 484 5.99 40.62 6.51
CA PRO A 484 6.16 41.94 7.01
C PRO A 484 6.41 42.98 5.91
N ALA A 485 6.54 42.59 4.65
CA ALA A 485 6.66 43.50 3.51
C ALA A 485 5.31 43.99 2.95
N THR A 486 4.19 43.51 3.48
CA THR A 486 2.87 43.97 3.07
C THR A 486 2.54 45.32 3.72
N ASP A 487 2.16 46.29 2.89
CA ASP A 487 1.69 47.59 3.37
C ASP A 487 0.23 47.53 3.85
N LYS A 488 -0.25 48.60 4.50
CA LYS A 488 -1.64 48.67 4.97
C LYS A 488 -2.66 48.44 3.83
N PRO A 489 -2.49 49.01 2.62
CA PRO A 489 -3.34 48.69 1.47
C PRO A 489 -3.38 47.19 1.13
N GLY A 490 -2.24 46.51 1.13
CA GLY A 490 -2.16 45.07 0.89
C GLY A 490 -2.85 44.24 1.99
N ILE A 491 -2.75 44.66 3.25
CA ILE A 491 -3.46 44.02 4.38
C ILE A 491 -4.98 44.24 4.27
N LYS A 492 -5.44 45.43 3.89
CA LYS A 492 -6.87 45.71 3.68
C LYS A 492 -7.45 44.92 2.51
N ALA A 493 -6.73 44.85 1.38
CA ALA A 493 -7.14 44.03 0.24
C ALA A 493 -7.25 42.55 0.62
N ALA A 494 -6.28 42.05 1.39
CA ALA A 494 -6.30 40.72 1.97
C ALA A 494 -7.49 40.51 2.93
N MET A 495 -7.77 41.43 3.85
CA MET A 495 -8.91 41.30 4.77
C MET A 495 -10.25 41.22 4.02
N LYS A 496 -10.42 42.04 2.98
CA LYS A 496 -11.62 42.03 2.13
C LYS A 496 -11.82 40.69 1.43
N ASP A 497 -10.76 40.12 0.87
CA ASP A 497 -10.80 38.84 0.17
C ASP A 497 -11.12 37.66 1.11
N LEU A 498 -10.89 37.80 2.42
CA LEU A 498 -11.31 36.82 3.45
C LEU A 498 -12.73 37.03 4.01
N GLY A 499 -13.41 38.12 3.63
CA GLY A 499 -14.70 38.45 4.21
C GLY A 499 -14.65 39.17 5.57
N LEU A 500 -13.46 39.59 6.04
CA LEU A 500 -13.28 40.38 7.27
C LEU A 500 -13.54 41.89 7.10
N GLY A 501 -13.98 42.32 5.90
CA GLY A 501 -14.22 43.72 5.58
C GLY A 501 -12.94 44.56 5.35
N GLU A 502 -13.10 45.89 5.39
CA GLU A 502 -12.02 46.88 5.19
C GLU A 502 -11.79 47.74 6.46
N ASP A 503 -11.93 47.16 7.65
CA ASP A 503 -11.80 47.89 8.92
C ASP A 503 -10.38 48.46 9.12
N ASP A 504 -10.29 49.79 9.20
CA ASP A 504 -9.03 50.54 9.38
C ASP A 504 -8.34 50.23 10.71
N GLU A 505 -9.09 49.98 11.77
CA GLU A 505 -8.57 49.69 13.10
C GLU A 505 -7.91 48.31 13.10
N ILE A 506 -8.59 47.30 12.55
CA ILE A 506 -8.04 45.94 12.41
C ILE A 506 -6.81 45.94 11.51
N ALA A 507 -6.84 46.67 10.38
CA ALA A 507 -5.70 46.78 9.47
C ALA A 507 -4.49 47.47 10.13
N ASN A 508 -4.72 48.48 10.98
CA ASN A 508 -3.66 49.16 11.72
C ASN A 508 -3.01 48.24 12.76
N GLU A 509 -3.80 47.43 13.46
CA GLU A 509 -3.30 46.47 14.45
C GLU A 509 -2.49 45.34 13.81
N LEU A 510 -2.99 44.76 12.72
CA LEU A 510 -2.29 43.72 11.96
C LEU A 510 -0.99 44.26 11.34
N PHE A 511 -1.00 45.48 10.79
CA PHE A 511 0.20 46.12 10.26
C PHE A 511 1.25 46.35 11.35
N ALA A 512 0.86 46.91 12.49
CA ALA A 512 1.79 47.17 13.59
C ALA A 512 2.39 45.88 14.17
N GLU A 513 1.59 44.81 14.32
CA GLU A 513 2.09 43.51 14.77
C GLU A 513 3.09 42.90 13.78
N ALA A 514 2.77 42.94 12.49
CA ALA A 514 3.65 42.43 11.43
C ALA A 514 4.97 43.22 11.37
N GLN A 515 4.91 44.55 11.38
CA GLN A 515 6.11 45.40 11.37
C GLN A 515 6.93 45.25 12.65
N TYR A 516 6.31 45.11 13.82
CA TYR A 516 7.06 44.93 15.07
C TYR A 516 7.87 43.62 15.07
N LYS A 517 7.26 42.51 14.62
CA LYS A 517 7.96 41.22 14.44
C LYS A 517 9.09 41.36 13.42
N ARG A 518 8.85 42.06 12.31
CA ARG A 518 9.86 42.36 11.30
C ARG A 518 11.07 43.07 11.89
N ILE A 519 10.83 44.13 12.65
CA ILE A 519 11.89 45.00 13.15
C ILE A 519 12.71 44.25 14.20
N LEU A 520 12.07 43.42 15.04
CA LEU A 520 12.80 42.53 15.96
C LEU A 520 13.66 41.50 15.23
N GLU A 521 13.15 40.90 14.15
CA GLU A 521 13.91 39.95 13.33
C GLU A 521 15.05 40.65 12.58
N LEU A 522 14.78 41.81 11.99
CA LEU A 522 15.78 42.63 11.33
C LEU A 522 16.82 43.17 12.32
N ALA A 523 16.50 43.33 13.60
CA ALA A 523 17.42 43.73 14.66
C ALA A 523 18.01 42.53 15.44
N LYS A 524 17.82 41.28 15.00
CA LYS A 524 18.21 40.11 15.79
C LYS A 524 19.70 40.03 16.12
N ASP A 525 20.53 40.57 15.23
CA ASP A 525 21.98 40.63 15.33
C ASP A 525 22.45 41.92 16.01
N ASP A 526 21.53 42.83 16.35
CA ASP A 526 21.76 44.11 17.02
C ASP A 526 21.32 44.03 18.48
N VAL A 527 22.23 43.60 19.35
CA VAL A 527 21.93 43.25 20.74
C VAL A 527 21.35 44.45 21.48
N GLU A 528 21.93 45.64 21.30
CA GLU A 528 21.44 46.85 21.95
C GLU A 528 20.12 47.33 21.34
N LEU A 529 19.99 47.29 20.01
CA LEU A 529 18.75 47.71 19.32
C LEU A 529 17.57 46.80 19.68
N LYS A 530 17.78 45.48 19.67
CA LYS A 530 16.77 44.48 20.03
C LYS A 530 16.32 44.63 21.47
N LYS A 531 17.26 44.88 22.38
CA LYS A 531 16.96 45.16 23.78
C LYS A 531 16.04 46.37 23.90
N GLN A 532 16.38 47.47 23.23
CA GLN A 532 15.56 48.68 23.27
C GLN A 532 14.18 48.52 22.60
N LEU A 533 14.11 47.82 21.47
CA LEU A 533 12.83 47.47 20.83
C LEU A 533 11.93 46.65 21.75
N THR A 534 12.52 45.74 22.53
CA THR A 534 11.78 44.89 23.49
C THR A 534 11.32 45.68 24.71
N ASP A 535 12.21 46.47 25.31
CA ASP A 535 11.93 47.28 26.51
C ASP A 535 10.88 48.37 26.24
N LYS A 536 10.75 48.80 24.98
CA LYS A 536 9.81 49.86 24.54
C LYS A 536 8.67 49.35 23.66
N LYS A 537 8.38 48.04 23.67
CA LYS A 537 7.36 47.40 22.81
C LYS A 537 6.05 48.17 22.64
N PRO A 538 5.37 48.67 23.70
CA PRO A 538 4.11 49.38 23.55
C PRO A 538 4.26 50.68 22.74
N ALA A 539 5.28 51.48 23.06
CA ALA A 539 5.54 52.75 22.38
C ALA A 539 5.95 52.56 20.90
N VAL A 540 6.70 51.49 20.62
CA VAL A 540 7.06 51.10 19.25
C VAL A 540 5.81 50.69 18.47
N LEU A 541 4.93 49.85 19.04
CA LEU A 541 3.69 49.44 18.39
C LEU A 541 2.76 50.63 18.07
N ASP A 542 2.62 51.58 18.99
CA ASP A 542 1.82 52.79 18.76
C ASP A 542 2.38 53.63 17.61
N LYS A 543 3.70 53.80 17.53
CA LYS A 543 4.34 54.50 16.40
C LYS A 543 4.18 53.74 15.08
N LEU A 544 4.23 52.41 15.09
CA LEU A 544 4.00 51.61 13.88
C LEU A 544 2.54 51.66 13.40
N LYS A 545 1.57 51.82 14.31
CA LYS A 545 0.16 52.07 13.93
C LYS A 545 -0.02 53.38 13.16
N GLU A 546 0.81 54.39 13.42
CA GLU A 546 0.78 55.68 12.69
C GLU A 546 1.42 55.59 11.29
N MET A 547 2.33 54.64 11.08
CA MET A 547 3.03 54.46 9.79
C MET A 547 2.13 53.78 8.76
N THR A 548 2.32 54.09 7.47
CA THR A 548 1.49 53.56 6.38
C THR A 548 2.24 52.66 5.40
N LYS A 549 3.56 52.81 5.32
CA LYS A 549 4.42 52.09 4.37
C LYS A 549 5.52 51.31 5.08
N VAL A 550 5.77 50.13 4.54
CA VAL A 550 6.88 49.25 4.92
C VAL A 550 8.23 49.89 4.65
N GLU A 551 8.34 50.65 3.57
CA GLU A 551 9.56 51.31 3.14
C GLU A 551 10.01 52.34 4.18
N ASP A 552 9.07 53.03 4.83
CA ASP A 552 9.36 54.04 5.85
C ASP A 552 9.94 53.37 7.11
N VAL A 553 9.32 52.28 7.55
CA VAL A 553 9.81 51.44 8.66
C VAL A 553 11.20 50.89 8.36
N THR A 554 11.38 50.38 7.15
CA THR A 554 12.64 49.77 6.70
C THR A 554 13.74 50.81 6.55
N ALA A 555 13.44 51.99 6.00
CA ALA A 555 14.39 53.08 5.85
C ALA A 555 14.85 53.62 7.21
N LEU A 556 13.94 53.68 8.17
CA LEU A 556 14.22 54.14 9.52
C LEU A 556 15.10 53.14 10.27
N LEU A 557 14.78 51.83 10.18
CA LEU A 557 15.60 50.78 10.76
C LEU A 557 16.97 50.64 10.08
N ASN A 558 17.02 50.70 8.75
CA ASN A 558 18.27 50.65 8.00
C ASN A 558 19.18 51.82 8.36
N LYS A 559 18.63 53.02 8.55
CA LYS A 559 19.41 54.16 9.05
C LYS A 559 19.94 53.92 10.46
N LEU A 560 19.14 53.34 11.37
CA LEU A 560 19.60 52.97 12.71
C LEU A 560 20.71 51.91 12.71
N LYS A 561 20.75 51.06 11.69
CA LYS A 561 21.75 50.00 11.51
C LYS A 561 22.93 50.41 10.63
N ASP A 562 22.83 51.54 9.94
CA ASP A 562 23.83 51.98 8.98
C ASP A 562 25.09 52.47 9.73
N PRO A 563 26.26 51.85 9.50
CA PRO A 563 27.52 52.30 10.08
C PRO A 563 27.96 53.69 9.63
N ALA A 564 27.39 54.24 8.55
CA ALA A 564 27.65 55.60 8.12
C ALA A 564 26.82 56.64 8.90
N THR A 565 25.81 56.21 9.65
CA THR A 565 24.96 57.08 10.46
C THR A 565 25.77 57.65 11.62
N THR A 566 25.79 58.98 11.71
CA THR A 566 26.47 59.66 12.81
C THR A 566 25.70 59.46 14.11
N LYS A 567 26.38 59.59 15.25
CA LYS A 567 25.76 59.54 16.58
C LYS A 567 24.50 60.42 16.70
N THR A 568 24.51 61.61 16.11
CA THR A 568 23.37 62.56 16.12
C THR A 568 22.19 62.02 15.31
N GLN A 569 22.45 61.47 14.13
CA GLN A 569 21.42 60.86 13.28
C GLN A 569 20.83 59.59 13.93
N THR A 570 21.64 58.82 14.66
CA THR A 570 21.16 57.66 15.43
C THR A 570 20.13 58.08 16.47
N LEU A 571 20.39 59.16 17.22
CA LEU A 571 19.47 59.68 18.25
C LEU A 571 18.13 60.13 17.66
N GLU A 572 18.15 60.85 16.53
CA GLU A 572 16.94 61.30 15.83
C GLU A 572 16.07 60.12 15.36
N LYS A 573 16.71 59.08 14.80
CA LYS A 573 15.99 57.90 14.31
C LYS A 573 15.49 56.99 15.43
N MET A 574 16.14 57.00 16.60
CA MET A 574 15.61 56.31 17.78
C MET A 574 14.29 56.93 18.25
N GLU A 575 14.18 58.26 18.21
CA GLU A 575 12.92 58.95 18.55
C GLU A 575 11.80 58.63 17.55
N GLU A 576 12.09 58.65 16.24
CA GLU A 576 11.11 58.35 15.19
C GLU A 576 10.53 56.92 15.29
N LEU A 577 11.27 55.97 15.89
CA LEU A 577 10.81 54.60 16.14
C LEU A 577 10.14 54.39 17.51
N GLY A 578 10.10 55.41 18.37
CA GLY A 578 9.55 55.32 19.71
C GLY A 578 10.51 54.78 20.79
N LEU A 579 11.83 54.79 20.53
CA LEU A 579 12.85 54.31 21.48
C LEU A 579 13.29 55.40 22.50
N GLY A 580 13.16 56.68 22.16
CA GLY A 580 13.41 57.83 23.03
C GLY A 580 14.72 58.61 22.75
N LYS A 581 15.02 59.64 23.56
CA LYS A 581 16.14 60.60 23.39
C LYS A 581 17.37 60.32 24.27
N ASN A 582 17.67 59.07 24.61
CA ASN A 582 18.78 58.78 25.51
C ASN A 582 20.14 58.79 24.76
N GLU A 583 21.00 59.74 25.11
CA GLU A 583 22.31 59.92 24.47
C GLU A 583 23.29 58.78 24.74
N GLU A 584 23.23 58.15 25.93
CA GLU A 584 24.05 56.97 26.25
C GLU A 584 23.67 55.75 25.42
N ASP A 585 22.37 55.59 25.19
CA ASP A 585 21.82 54.50 24.38
C ASP A 585 22.19 54.67 22.90
N ALA A 586 22.18 55.91 22.39
CA ALA A 586 22.66 56.22 21.04
C ALA A 586 24.17 55.98 20.86
N LYS A 587 25.01 56.24 21.89
CA LYS A 587 26.45 55.94 21.85
C LYS A 587 26.72 54.44 21.74
N LYS A 588 25.99 53.63 22.52
CA LYS A 588 26.13 52.17 22.48
C LYS A 588 25.72 51.61 21.13
N LEU A 589 24.59 52.09 20.59
CA LEU A 589 24.11 51.68 19.27
C LEU A 589 25.10 52.03 18.15
N PHE A 590 25.63 53.25 18.18
CA PHE A 590 26.64 53.70 17.22
C PHE A 590 27.92 52.84 17.30
N ALA A 591 28.43 52.57 18.50
CA ALA A 591 29.62 51.75 18.70
C ALA A 591 29.42 50.29 18.24
N GLU A 592 28.23 49.73 18.45
CA GLU A 592 27.87 48.40 17.93
C GLU A 592 27.87 48.36 16.38
N ASN A 593 27.34 49.40 15.72
CA ASN A 593 27.37 49.52 14.26
C ASN A 593 28.79 49.64 13.71
N GLN A 594 29.66 50.43 14.37
CA GLN A 594 31.07 50.53 14.00
C GLN A 594 31.79 49.19 14.16
N TYR A 595 31.56 48.46 15.26
CA TYR A 595 32.12 47.13 15.47
C TYR A 595 31.72 46.15 14.34
N LYS A 596 30.47 46.17 13.90
CA LYS A 596 29.99 45.34 12.78
C LYS A 596 30.63 45.71 11.46
N LEU A 597 30.84 47.01 11.21
CA LEU A 597 31.57 47.47 10.02
C LEU A 597 33.00 46.93 10.02
N ILE A 598 33.70 47.03 11.16
CA ILE A 598 35.05 46.48 11.33
C ILE A 598 35.06 44.98 11.04
N LEU A 599 34.16 44.19 11.65
CA LEU A 599 34.08 42.74 11.40
C LEU A 599 33.80 42.40 9.94
N LYS A 600 32.86 43.11 9.29
CA LYS A 600 32.49 42.88 7.89
C LYS A 600 33.63 43.22 6.92
N GLN A 601 34.40 44.26 7.23
CA GLN A 601 35.60 44.59 6.46
C GLN A 601 36.70 43.54 6.67
N LEU A 602 36.85 43.05 7.90
CA LEU A 602 37.85 42.05 8.23
C LEU A 602 37.52 40.65 7.69
N GLU A 603 36.24 40.29 7.61
CA GLU A 603 35.77 39.06 6.96
C GLU A 603 36.09 39.06 5.45
N LYS A 604 36.07 40.24 4.82
CA LYS A 604 36.50 40.43 3.43
C LYS A 604 38.02 40.53 3.28
N SER A 605 38.73 40.91 4.34
CA SER A 605 40.18 40.94 4.38
C SER A 605 40.73 39.53 4.67
N ASN A 606 41.97 39.23 4.26
CA ASN A 606 42.59 37.93 4.56
C ASN A 606 43.10 37.80 6.02
N SER A 607 42.79 38.74 6.92
CA SER A 607 43.29 38.79 8.30
C SER A 607 42.39 38.03 9.30
N LYS A 608 42.44 36.69 9.28
CA LYS A 608 41.59 35.82 10.10
C LYS A 608 41.92 35.86 11.60
N LEU A 609 43.18 36.07 11.99
CA LEU A 609 43.57 36.15 13.41
C LEU A 609 43.02 37.43 14.04
N LEU A 610 43.13 38.56 13.33
CA LEU A 610 42.55 39.82 13.79
C LEU A 610 41.02 39.74 13.86
N TYR A 611 40.37 39.13 12.85
CA TYR A 611 38.94 38.85 12.88
C TYR A 611 38.55 37.96 14.08
N ALA A 612 39.31 36.90 14.35
CA ALA A 612 39.05 35.98 15.46
C ALA A 612 39.18 36.66 16.83
N GLU A 613 40.21 37.49 17.03
CA GLU A 613 40.43 38.21 18.29
C GLU A 613 39.34 39.27 18.53
N LEU A 614 38.93 40.02 17.50
CA LEU A 614 37.82 40.98 17.61
C LEU A 614 36.49 40.28 17.87
N LYS A 615 36.23 39.16 17.18
CA LYS A 615 35.02 38.35 17.36
C LYS A 615 34.95 37.68 18.73
N ALA A 616 36.09 37.33 19.33
CA ALA A 616 36.13 36.71 20.65
C ALA A 616 35.77 37.71 21.78
N LYS A 617 35.93 39.01 21.54
CA LYS A 617 35.73 40.06 22.56
C LYS A 617 34.86 41.23 22.06
N PRO A 618 33.63 40.97 21.58
CA PRO A 618 32.76 42.00 21.02
C PRO A 618 32.50 43.14 22.02
N GLU A 619 32.25 42.80 23.27
CA GLU A 619 31.95 43.79 24.31
C GLU A 619 33.14 44.68 24.64
N ASP A 620 34.36 44.13 24.69
CA ASP A 620 35.56 44.90 25.00
C ASP A 620 35.88 45.87 23.87
N VAL A 621 35.69 45.44 22.63
CA VAL A 621 35.86 46.28 21.42
C VAL A 621 34.78 47.38 21.39
N ILE A 622 33.51 47.05 21.63
CA ILE A 622 32.43 48.05 21.70
C ILE A 622 32.69 49.05 22.84
N LYS A 623 33.09 48.58 24.04
CA LYS A 623 33.48 49.46 25.16
C LYS A 623 34.68 50.34 24.80
N ALA A 624 35.67 49.79 24.10
CA ALA A 624 36.83 50.55 23.64
C ALA A 624 36.44 51.61 22.61
N LEU A 625 35.54 51.30 21.67
CA LEU A 625 34.99 52.24 20.68
C LEU A 625 34.17 53.35 21.36
N VAL A 626 33.35 53.01 22.36
CA VAL A 626 32.64 53.99 23.18
C VAL A 626 33.62 54.90 23.93
N ARG A 627 34.68 54.34 24.53
CA ARG A 627 35.72 55.12 25.25
C ARG A 627 36.58 55.99 24.33
N ALA A 628 36.89 55.49 23.14
CA ALA A 628 37.69 56.21 22.14
C ALA A 628 36.97 57.45 21.61
N ASN A 629 35.65 57.55 21.83
CA ASN A 629 34.79 58.70 21.51
C ASN A 629 35.06 59.27 20.11
N LYS A 630 35.26 58.37 19.13
CA LYS A 630 35.40 58.76 17.73
C LYS A 630 34.03 59.13 17.20
N GLU A 631 33.89 60.36 16.74
CA GLU A 631 32.62 60.95 16.31
C GLU A 631 32.19 60.48 14.91
N ASP A 632 33.10 59.87 14.13
CA ASP A 632 32.87 59.41 12.76
C ASP A 632 33.48 58.02 12.46
N SER A 633 33.00 57.41 11.38
CA SER A 633 33.46 56.11 10.85
C SER A 633 34.86 56.15 10.25
N ALA A 634 35.35 57.33 9.85
CA ALA A 634 36.68 57.51 9.26
C ALA A 634 37.80 57.26 10.27
N GLY A 635 37.62 57.71 11.52
CA GLY A 635 38.55 57.44 12.62
C GLY A 635 38.66 55.95 12.97
N VAL A 636 37.60 55.18 12.75
CA VAL A 636 37.56 53.73 12.97
C VAL A 636 38.23 52.97 11.82
N GLN A 637 37.98 53.39 10.57
CA GLN A 637 38.59 52.80 9.37
C GLN A 637 40.13 52.85 9.43
N PHE A 638 40.68 53.98 9.87
CA PHE A 638 42.12 54.18 9.96
C PHE A 638 42.81 53.13 10.85
N LEU A 639 42.14 52.70 11.92
CA LEU A 639 42.66 51.66 12.83
C LEU A 639 42.63 50.27 12.20
N VAL A 640 41.59 49.95 11.43
CA VAL A 640 41.49 48.66 10.72
C VAL A 640 42.52 48.56 9.60
N ASP A 641 42.68 49.63 8.81
CA ASP A 641 43.65 49.68 7.72
C ASP A 641 45.08 49.56 8.24
N ALA A 642 45.40 50.21 9.36
CA ALA A 642 46.72 50.12 9.99
C ALA A 642 47.03 48.68 10.45
N ALA A 643 46.04 47.93 10.92
CA ALA A 643 46.20 46.56 11.42
C ALA A 643 46.22 45.47 10.33
N THR A 644 45.70 45.74 9.13
CA THR A 644 45.42 44.72 8.09
C THR A 644 46.25 44.82 6.82
N LYS A 645 46.82 46.00 6.55
CA LYS A 645 47.66 46.21 5.37
C LYS A 645 48.89 45.29 5.39
N THR A 646 49.17 44.64 4.27
CA THR A 646 50.26 43.65 4.14
C THR A 646 51.66 44.28 4.09
N ASP A 647 51.74 45.59 3.92
CA ASP A 647 52.93 46.43 3.99
C ASP A 647 53.06 47.22 5.30
N SER A 648 52.08 47.12 6.22
CA SER A 648 52.21 47.70 7.56
C SER A 648 53.35 47.04 8.32
N ASP A 649 54.21 47.87 8.92
CA ASP A 649 55.19 47.39 9.88
C ASP A 649 54.51 46.93 11.19
N ARG A 650 55.26 46.14 11.95
CA ARG A 650 54.77 45.53 13.19
C ARG A 650 54.39 46.55 14.27
N LEU A 651 55.04 47.71 14.34
CA LEU A 651 54.75 48.75 15.33
C LEU A 651 53.40 49.44 15.01
N THR A 652 53.13 49.68 13.73
CA THR A 652 51.85 50.20 13.24
C THR A 652 50.69 49.27 13.59
N ILE A 653 50.87 47.96 13.41
CA ILE A 653 49.87 46.94 13.80
C ILE A 653 49.63 46.95 15.31
N ARG A 654 50.69 46.95 16.13
CA ARG A 654 50.59 46.95 17.61
C ARG A 654 49.76 48.13 18.14
N ASN A 655 50.02 49.33 17.62
CA ASN A 655 49.30 50.53 18.05
C ASN A 655 47.81 50.47 17.66
N ALA A 656 47.51 49.98 16.46
CA ALA A 656 46.14 49.87 15.97
C ALA A 656 45.30 48.86 16.77
N ILE A 657 45.84 47.67 17.06
CA ILE A 657 45.11 46.65 17.82
C ILE A 657 44.91 47.04 19.29
N GLY A 658 45.86 47.76 19.89
CA GLY A 658 45.72 48.27 21.26
C GLY A 658 44.58 49.28 21.41
N VAL A 659 44.38 50.15 20.41
CA VAL A 659 43.26 51.11 20.40
C VAL A 659 41.90 50.41 20.22
N LEU A 660 41.87 49.25 19.56
CA LEU A 660 40.69 48.40 19.42
C LEU A 660 40.39 47.57 20.70
N GLY A 661 41.17 47.75 21.78
CA GLY A 661 40.98 47.02 23.03
C GLY A 661 41.51 45.58 23.02
N LEU A 662 42.35 45.23 22.04
CA LEU A 662 42.99 43.92 21.94
C LEU A 662 44.34 43.90 22.67
N ASP A 663 44.84 42.70 22.89
CA ASP A 663 46.16 42.46 23.50
C ASP A 663 47.30 42.88 22.55
N PRO A 664 48.14 43.88 22.91
CA PRO A 664 49.25 44.35 22.08
C PRO A 664 50.32 43.28 21.77
N ASP A 665 50.39 42.20 22.57
CA ASP A 665 51.37 41.12 22.38
C ASP A 665 50.99 40.16 21.24
N LYS A 666 49.79 40.32 20.67
CA LYS A 666 49.32 39.58 19.49
C LYS A 666 49.86 40.13 18.17
N ASP A 667 50.60 41.24 18.20
CA ASP A 667 51.17 41.90 17.02
C ASP A 667 52.04 40.96 16.15
N LYS A 668 52.81 40.06 16.77
CA LYS A 668 53.63 39.05 16.07
C LYS A 668 52.80 38.14 15.17
N GLN A 669 51.69 37.64 15.69
CA GLN A 669 50.85 36.66 15.00
C GLN A 669 50.09 37.32 13.85
N ILE A 670 49.57 38.53 14.06
CA ILE A 670 48.85 39.31 13.05
C ILE A 670 49.82 39.74 11.94
N PHE A 671 51.03 40.18 12.29
CA PHE A 671 52.07 40.50 11.31
C PHE A 671 52.44 39.27 10.46
N ALA A 672 52.68 38.11 11.09
CA ALA A 672 53.00 36.88 10.38
C ALA A 672 51.87 36.41 9.44
N GLU A 673 50.61 36.57 9.84
CA GLU A 673 49.45 36.29 8.97
C GLU A 673 49.40 37.21 7.75
N ASN A 674 49.64 38.50 7.93
CA ASN A 674 49.70 39.46 6.82
C ASN A 674 50.82 39.11 5.82
N GLN A 675 51.97 38.65 6.32
CA GLN A 675 53.06 38.18 5.45
C GLN A 675 52.75 36.84 4.76
N TYR A 676 52.11 35.89 5.46
CA TYR A 676 51.62 34.66 4.83
C TYR A 676 50.65 34.94 3.67
N ASN A 677 49.72 35.87 3.85
CA ASN A 677 48.75 36.24 2.80
C ASN A 677 49.44 36.85 1.57
N ARG A 678 50.50 37.63 1.80
CA ARG A 678 51.35 38.17 0.72
C ARG A 678 52.07 37.06 -0.04
N ILE A 679 52.56 36.02 0.65
CA ILE A 679 53.17 34.84 0.02
C ILE A 679 52.10 34.09 -0.80
N LEU A 680 50.93 33.83 -0.21
CA LEU A 680 49.82 33.11 -0.84
C LEU A 680 49.39 33.77 -2.16
N GLU A 681 49.20 35.10 -2.17
CA GLU A 681 48.79 35.82 -3.38
C GLU A 681 49.87 35.77 -4.47
N LYS A 682 51.15 35.85 -4.08
CA LYS A 682 52.27 35.81 -5.04
C LYS A 682 52.48 34.45 -5.67
N VAL A 683 52.15 33.35 -4.97
CA VAL A 683 52.30 31.99 -5.52
C VAL A 683 51.09 31.53 -6.35
N LYS A 684 49.95 32.22 -6.26
CA LYS A 684 48.66 31.83 -6.86
C LYS A 684 48.75 31.55 -8.36
N ASP A 685 49.36 32.46 -9.10
CA ASP A 685 49.44 32.36 -10.57
C ASP A 685 50.72 31.66 -11.03
N SER A 686 51.79 31.75 -10.24
CA SER A 686 53.11 31.19 -10.60
C SER A 686 53.27 29.72 -10.20
N ASN A 687 52.59 29.28 -9.13
CA ASN A 687 52.69 27.92 -8.61
C ASN A 687 51.36 27.45 -7.96
N PRO A 688 50.37 27.02 -8.77
CA PRO A 688 49.03 26.67 -8.32
C PRO A 688 48.98 25.54 -7.29
N LYS A 689 49.91 24.57 -7.34
CA LYS A 689 49.99 23.50 -6.35
C LYS A 689 50.55 23.97 -5.02
N LEU A 690 51.61 24.79 -5.01
CA LEU A 690 52.08 25.43 -3.77
C LEU A 690 50.99 26.32 -3.18
N HIS A 691 50.27 27.06 -4.01
CA HIS A 691 49.11 27.83 -3.59
C HIS A 691 48.04 26.92 -2.96
N ALA A 692 47.71 25.77 -3.56
CA ALA A 692 46.78 24.79 -2.99
C ALA A 692 47.28 24.21 -1.65
N GLN A 693 48.58 23.89 -1.55
CA GLN A 693 49.20 23.38 -0.32
C GLN A 693 49.22 24.44 0.79
N LEU A 694 49.53 25.70 0.47
CA LEU A 694 49.51 26.80 1.42
C LEU A 694 48.09 27.10 1.88
N LYS A 695 47.07 26.86 1.03
CA LYS A 695 45.65 27.04 1.36
C LYS A 695 45.12 25.95 2.30
N ASP A 696 45.81 24.83 2.43
CA ASP A 696 45.53 23.81 3.44
C ASP A 696 45.64 24.43 4.84
N LYS A 697 44.60 24.22 5.65
CA LYS A 697 44.47 24.81 6.98
C LYS A 697 45.63 24.42 7.89
N ASP A 698 46.05 23.15 7.85
CA ASP A 698 47.10 22.64 8.75
C ASP A 698 48.49 23.18 8.36
N LYS A 699 48.66 23.55 7.10
CA LYS A 699 49.90 24.14 6.58
C LYS A 699 49.96 25.64 6.75
N ARG A 700 48.82 26.33 6.61
CA ARG A 700 48.69 27.76 6.90
C ARG A 700 49.21 28.10 8.30
N ASP A 701 48.70 27.41 9.31
CA ASP A 701 49.02 27.74 10.69
C ASP A 701 50.48 27.38 11.02
N ALA A 702 51.02 26.30 10.42
CA ALA A 702 52.44 25.95 10.52
C ALA A 702 53.36 27.02 9.90
N VAL A 703 53.00 27.57 8.73
CA VAL A 703 53.76 28.64 8.06
C VAL A 703 53.71 29.94 8.87
N ILE A 704 52.52 30.32 9.36
CA ILE A 704 52.38 31.49 10.24
C ILE A 704 53.25 31.31 11.49
N GLN A 705 53.21 30.13 12.11
CA GLN A 705 54.03 29.84 13.28
C GLN A 705 55.53 29.82 12.97
N ALA A 706 55.95 29.33 11.79
CA ALA A 706 57.34 29.37 11.36
C ALA A 706 57.82 30.81 11.18
N LEU A 707 57.01 31.68 10.58
CA LEU A 707 57.27 33.12 10.44
C LEU A 707 57.37 33.81 11.81
N VAL A 708 56.50 33.45 12.77
CA VAL A 708 56.57 33.92 14.17
C VAL A 708 57.85 33.44 14.86
N ASN A 709 58.20 32.17 14.73
CA ASN A 709 59.36 31.56 15.39
C ASN A 709 60.69 32.11 14.85
N LYS A 710 60.76 32.45 13.57
CA LYS A 710 61.93 33.10 12.97
C LYS A 710 62.09 34.57 13.38
N ASP A 711 61.11 35.14 14.09
CA ASP A 711 61.05 36.56 14.44
C ASP A 711 61.37 37.44 13.22
N VAL A 712 60.75 37.11 12.08
CA VAL A 712 60.94 37.85 10.82
C VAL A 712 60.39 39.26 11.03
N ALA A 713 61.22 40.16 11.54
CA ALA A 713 60.82 41.50 11.93
C ALA A 713 60.80 42.48 10.74
N ASP A 714 61.35 42.09 9.59
CA ASP A 714 61.53 42.96 8.42
C ASP A 714 61.05 42.30 7.11
N LEU A 715 60.38 43.12 6.30
CA LEU A 715 59.78 42.84 4.99
C LEU A 715 60.77 42.24 3.98
N ALA A 716 62.05 42.57 4.11
CA ALA A 716 63.11 42.15 3.18
C ALA A 716 63.33 40.62 3.14
N GLN A 717 63.22 39.94 4.29
CA GLN A 717 63.45 38.50 4.39
C GLN A 717 62.30 37.68 3.77
N VAL A 718 61.06 38.18 3.87
CA VAL A 718 59.86 37.57 3.27
C VAL A 718 59.94 37.61 1.74
N ASN A 719 60.44 38.70 1.16
CA ASN A 719 60.58 38.82 -0.29
C ASN A 719 61.56 37.79 -0.88
N GLN A 720 62.63 37.46 -0.16
CA GLN A 720 63.60 36.43 -0.59
C GLN A 720 62.97 35.03 -0.63
N LEU A 721 62.03 34.72 0.27
CA LEU A 721 61.30 33.45 0.27
C LEU A 721 60.34 33.34 -0.92
N ILE A 722 59.63 34.42 -1.23
CA ILE A 722 58.70 34.49 -2.37
C ILE A 722 59.44 34.30 -3.68
N GLU A 723 60.58 34.97 -3.86
CA GLU A 723 61.37 34.89 -5.09
C GLU A 723 61.90 33.47 -5.33
N ALA A 724 62.34 32.78 -4.27
CA ALA A 724 62.86 31.43 -4.37
C ALA A 724 61.82 30.41 -4.87
N VAL A 725 60.55 30.51 -4.44
CA VAL A 725 59.50 29.52 -4.81
C VAL A 725 58.72 29.86 -6.09
N THR A 726 58.72 31.13 -6.51
CA THR A 726 57.96 31.59 -7.69
C THR A 726 58.79 31.75 -8.96
N ASN A 727 60.11 31.89 -8.84
CA ASN A 727 60.98 32.10 -9.99
C ASN A 727 61.25 30.77 -10.75
N LYS A 728 60.94 30.75 -12.05
CA LYS A 728 61.16 29.59 -12.94
C LYS A 728 62.63 29.22 -13.17
N GLU A 729 63.54 30.14 -12.88
CA GLU A 729 65.00 29.93 -12.92
C GLU A 729 65.59 29.49 -11.57
N SER A 730 64.78 29.39 -10.51
CA SER A 730 65.25 28.99 -9.18
C SER A 730 65.86 27.59 -9.21
N LYS A 731 67.04 27.47 -8.61
CA LYS A 731 67.70 26.19 -8.38
C LYS A 731 66.92 25.41 -7.32
N ARG A 732 66.89 24.07 -7.46
CA ARG A 732 66.26 23.15 -6.51
C ARG A 732 66.65 23.41 -5.05
N GLU A 733 67.93 23.71 -4.78
CA GLU A 733 68.43 24.03 -3.43
C GLU A 733 67.85 25.32 -2.84
N LEU A 734 67.56 26.33 -3.67
CA LEU A 734 66.94 27.58 -3.22
C LEU A 734 65.47 27.35 -2.87
N ILE A 735 64.76 26.54 -3.66
CA ILE A 735 63.39 26.12 -3.37
C ILE A 735 63.33 25.32 -2.07
N LYS A 736 64.26 24.36 -1.90
CA LYS A 736 64.36 23.56 -0.68
C LYS A 736 64.55 24.43 0.57
N LYS A 737 65.54 25.33 0.54
CA LYS A 737 65.80 26.27 1.64
C LYS A 737 64.59 27.15 1.95
N ALA A 738 63.90 27.63 0.92
CA ALA A 738 62.69 28.45 1.11
C ALA A 738 61.52 27.64 1.69
N MET A 739 61.37 26.36 1.34
CA MET A 739 60.37 25.48 1.93
C MET A 739 60.68 25.15 3.40
N GLU A 740 61.94 24.88 3.74
CA GLU A 740 62.39 24.71 5.13
C GLU A 740 62.09 25.96 5.95
N ASP A 741 62.41 27.14 5.41
CA ASP A 741 62.20 28.43 6.06
C ASP A 741 60.72 28.79 6.25
N LEU A 742 59.83 28.25 5.41
CA LEU A 742 58.37 28.37 5.55
C LEU A 742 57.78 27.26 6.46
N GLY A 743 58.59 26.37 7.02
CA GLY A 743 58.11 25.24 7.83
C GLY A 743 57.35 24.19 7.02
N LEU A 744 57.58 24.15 5.70
CA LEU A 744 56.91 23.23 4.77
C LEU A 744 57.71 21.93 4.54
N ASP A 745 58.99 21.90 4.94
CA ASP A 745 59.86 20.72 4.81
C ASP A 745 60.13 20.05 6.17
N HIS A 746 59.73 18.78 6.27
CA HIS A 746 60.11 17.87 7.36
C HIS A 746 60.74 16.57 6.82
N GLY A 747 61.38 16.63 5.65
CA GLY A 747 62.14 15.52 5.07
C GLY A 747 61.49 14.86 3.85
N ASN A 748 60.65 15.56 3.08
CA ASN A 748 60.00 14.99 1.90
C ASN A 748 60.49 15.65 0.60
N ASP A 749 61.63 15.14 0.13
CA ASP A 749 62.30 15.54 -1.11
C ASP A 749 61.37 15.50 -2.35
N ASP A 750 60.29 14.72 -2.30
CA ASP A 750 59.33 14.58 -3.39
C ASP A 750 58.49 15.84 -3.62
N LYS A 751 58.21 16.64 -2.58
CA LYS A 751 57.52 17.93 -2.73
C LYS A 751 58.41 18.98 -3.36
N VAL A 752 59.69 18.99 -3.00
CA VAL A 752 60.70 19.86 -3.62
C VAL A 752 60.85 19.50 -5.10
N LYS A 753 60.88 18.19 -5.43
CA LYS A 753 60.89 17.71 -6.83
C LYS A 753 59.65 18.14 -7.59
N GLU A 754 58.47 18.02 -6.99
CA GLU A 754 57.21 18.39 -7.64
C GLU A 754 57.16 19.91 -7.96
N LEU A 755 57.49 20.77 -7.01
CA LEU A 755 57.50 22.22 -7.20
C LEU A 755 58.58 22.66 -8.19
N PHE A 756 59.76 22.06 -8.11
CA PHE A 756 60.81 22.26 -9.10
C PHE A 756 60.32 21.84 -10.49
N GLY A 757 59.68 20.66 -10.60
CA GLY A 757 59.11 20.13 -11.83
C GLY A 757 58.02 21.01 -12.43
N GLU A 758 57.18 21.63 -11.60
CA GLU A 758 56.14 22.57 -12.05
C GLU A 758 56.73 23.89 -12.55
N ASN A 759 57.74 24.43 -11.86
CA ASN A 759 58.47 25.61 -12.32
C ASN A 759 59.18 25.34 -13.67
N GLN A 760 59.75 24.15 -13.84
CA GLN A 760 60.35 23.74 -15.11
C GLN A 760 59.31 23.45 -16.19
N TYR A 761 58.14 22.89 -15.85
CA TYR A 761 57.03 22.71 -16.79
C TYR A 761 56.51 24.06 -17.28
N ASN A 762 56.28 25.04 -16.39
CA ASN A 762 55.82 26.36 -16.78
C ASN A 762 56.83 27.06 -17.71
N LYS A 763 58.13 26.90 -17.46
CA LYS A 763 59.19 27.35 -18.37
C LYS A 763 59.09 26.69 -19.75
N LEU A 764 58.79 25.39 -19.80
CA LEU A 764 58.60 24.63 -21.05
C LEU A 764 57.29 25.03 -21.77
N ALA A 765 56.21 25.26 -21.03
CA ALA A 765 54.90 25.66 -21.54
C ALA A 765 54.96 27.03 -22.23
N ASP A 766 55.67 27.99 -21.62
CA ASP A 766 55.94 29.31 -22.21
C ASP A 766 56.67 29.16 -23.56
N GLN A 767 57.66 28.25 -23.62
CA GLN A 767 58.41 27.98 -24.84
C GLN A 767 57.54 27.30 -25.93
N ILE A 768 56.62 26.40 -25.56
CA ILE A 768 55.71 25.71 -26.50
C ILE A 768 54.60 26.65 -26.99
N LYS A 769 54.09 27.54 -26.14
CA LYS A 769 53.07 28.53 -26.50
C LYS A 769 53.53 29.46 -27.62
N ALA A 770 54.82 29.77 -27.68
CA ALA A 770 55.41 30.54 -28.78
C ALA A 770 55.25 29.87 -30.16
N HIS A 771 54.90 28.57 -30.19
CA HIS A 771 54.69 27.78 -31.40
C HIS A 771 53.24 27.31 -31.60
N GLU A 772 52.28 27.82 -30.80
CA GLU A 772 50.85 27.42 -30.84
C GLU A 772 50.22 27.55 -32.24
N HIS A 773 50.49 28.64 -32.95
CA HIS A 773 49.96 28.85 -34.31
C HIS A 773 50.63 27.99 -35.37
N THR A 774 51.91 27.63 -35.16
CA THR A 774 52.68 26.82 -36.11
C THR A 774 52.52 25.31 -35.88
N ASN A 775 52.03 24.90 -34.71
CA ASN A 775 51.88 23.48 -34.34
C ASN A 775 50.75 23.26 -33.31
N PRO A 776 49.48 23.45 -33.72
CA PRO A 776 48.34 23.50 -32.80
C PRO A 776 48.04 22.15 -32.15
N LYS A 777 48.25 21.00 -32.81
CA LYS A 777 48.00 19.71 -32.18
C LYS A 777 49.05 19.35 -31.13
N LEU A 778 50.31 19.77 -31.31
CA LEU A 778 51.34 19.62 -30.29
C LEU A 778 51.02 20.45 -29.05
N TYR A 779 50.57 21.70 -29.25
CA TYR A 779 50.10 22.55 -28.16
C TYR A 779 48.89 21.93 -27.43
N ALA A 780 47.91 21.43 -28.17
CA ALA A 780 46.74 20.75 -27.61
C ALA A 780 47.13 19.49 -26.81
N TYR A 781 47.97 18.62 -27.38
CA TYR A 781 48.47 17.41 -26.73
C TYR A 781 49.25 17.71 -25.44
N TYR A 782 50.06 18.78 -25.42
CA TYR A 782 50.85 19.16 -24.25
C TYR A 782 50.00 19.76 -23.11
N ASN A 783 48.91 20.45 -23.47
CA ASN A 783 47.95 20.99 -22.53
C ASN A 783 46.91 19.96 -22.05
N GLU A 784 46.90 18.73 -22.61
CA GLU A 784 46.10 17.64 -22.07
C GLU A 784 46.52 17.37 -20.61
N PRO A 785 45.57 17.37 -19.65
CA PRO A 785 45.87 17.27 -18.22
C PRO A 785 46.77 16.09 -17.83
N GLY A 786 46.55 14.93 -18.47
CA GLY A 786 47.35 13.73 -18.23
C GLY A 786 48.81 13.89 -18.67
N LYS A 787 49.05 14.59 -19.78
CA LYS A 787 50.41 14.81 -20.28
C LYS A 787 51.17 15.84 -19.45
N LYS A 788 50.47 16.88 -18.98
CA LYS A 788 51.01 17.86 -18.03
C LYS A 788 51.53 17.19 -16.76
N ALA A 789 50.76 16.29 -16.16
CA ALA A 789 51.16 15.58 -14.95
C ALA A 789 52.41 14.70 -15.16
N GLU A 790 52.46 13.93 -16.26
CA GLU A 790 53.64 13.11 -16.62
C GLU A 790 54.92 13.96 -16.71
N LEU A 791 54.83 15.12 -17.36
CA LEU A 791 55.98 15.99 -17.61
C LEU A 791 56.47 16.72 -16.36
N ILE A 792 55.57 17.17 -15.49
CA ILE A 792 55.94 17.77 -14.19
C ILE A 792 56.79 16.77 -13.38
N THR A 793 56.36 15.52 -13.29
CA THR A 793 57.11 14.47 -12.57
C THR A 793 58.50 14.22 -13.17
N LYS A 794 58.59 14.09 -14.51
CA LYS A 794 59.88 13.87 -15.20
C LYS A 794 60.83 15.06 -15.04
N LEU A 795 60.32 16.28 -15.15
CA LEU A 795 61.13 17.48 -14.99
C LEU A 795 61.58 17.69 -13.53
N GLY A 796 60.74 17.31 -12.57
CA GLY A 796 61.05 17.36 -11.14
C GLY A 796 62.19 16.44 -10.70
N GLN A 797 62.44 15.35 -11.43
CA GLN A 797 63.56 14.43 -11.18
C GLN A 797 64.92 15.00 -11.63
N ARG A 798 64.94 16.13 -12.35
CA ARG A 798 66.19 16.78 -12.77
C ARG A 798 66.81 17.59 -11.62
N ASN A 799 68.13 17.67 -11.61
CA ASN A 799 68.87 18.47 -10.62
C ASN A 799 69.20 19.89 -11.12
N GLN A 800 68.96 20.18 -12.40
CA GLN A 800 69.27 21.47 -13.02
C GLN A 800 68.08 21.99 -13.84
N PRO A 801 67.87 23.31 -13.90
CA PRO A 801 66.82 23.92 -14.72
C PRO A 801 66.97 23.56 -16.21
N ILE A 802 65.86 23.51 -16.93
CA ILE A 802 65.90 23.29 -18.38
C ILE A 802 66.48 24.52 -19.08
N PRO A 803 67.44 24.37 -20.02
CA PRO A 803 67.89 25.48 -20.85
C PRO A 803 66.77 25.96 -21.79
N ASN A 804 66.94 27.14 -22.41
CA ASN A 804 66.05 27.59 -23.46
C ASN A 804 66.20 26.69 -24.67
N HIS A 805 65.19 25.86 -24.94
CA HIS A 805 65.21 24.90 -26.03
C HIS A 805 64.55 25.49 -27.28
N ASN A 806 65.12 25.23 -28.46
CA ASN A 806 64.41 25.47 -29.73
C ASN A 806 63.34 24.39 -29.96
N LEU A 807 62.40 24.60 -30.89
CA LEU A 807 61.29 23.66 -31.15
C LEU A 807 61.77 22.21 -31.35
N ASN A 808 62.90 21.99 -32.04
CA ASN A 808 63.45 20.65 -32.25
C ASN A 808 63.92 20.01 -30.93
N GLN A 809 64.58 20.77 -30.07
CA GLN A 809 65.01 20.32 -28.74
C GLN A 809 63.82 20.11 -27.80
N ILE A 810 62.76 20.93 -27.91
CA ILE A 810 61.49 20.73 -27.19
C ILE A 810 60.85 19.42 -27.65
N ILE A 811 60.82 19.15 -28.96
CA ILE A 811 60.32 17.89 -29.53
C ILE A 811 61.16 16.69 -29.06
N GLU A 812 62.50 16.78 -29.04
CA GLU A 812 63.38 15.75 -28.51
C GLU A 812 63.16 15.49 -27.00
N LEU A 813 62.94 16.55 -26.22
CA LEU A 813 62.63 16.48 -24.80
C LEU A 813 61.29 15.79 -24.52
N LEU A 814 60.30 16.01 -25.39
CA LEU A 814 58.92 15.57 -25.24
C LEU A 814 58.67 14.16 -25.82
N LEU A 815 59.32 13.84 -26.94
CA LEU A 815 59.11 12.59 -27.68
C LEU A 815 60.14 11.50 -27.40
N SER A 816 61.29 11.81 -26.77
CA SER A 816 62.32 10.83 -26.37
C SER A 816 62.43 9.64 -27.33
N GLU A 817 63.03 9.85 -28.50
CA GLU A 817 63.01 8.94 -29.66
C GLU A 817 61.56 8.55 -30.06
N PRO A 818 60.99 9.18 -31.11
CA PRO A 818 59.69 8.79 -31.66
C PRO A 818 59.52 7.26 -31.82
N GLY A 819 60.60 6.54 -32.16
CA GLY A 819 60.67 5.08 -32.16
C GLY A 819 60.22 4.41 -30.85
N LYS A 820 60.76 4.84 -29.70
CA LYS A 820 60.39 4.29 -28.38
C LYS A 820 58.93 4.56 -28.02
N ARG A 821 58.40 5.73 -28.38
CA ARG A 821 56.98 6.06 -28.17
C ARG A 821 56.05 5.23 -29.05
N MET A 822 56.43 5.02 -30.31
CA MET A 822 55.69 4.12 -31.20
C MET A 822 55.75 2.67 -30.70
N GLU A 823 56.90 2.21 -30.20
CA GLU A 823 57.02 0.90 -29.55
C GLU A 823 56.12 0.79 -28.30
N GLN A 824 56.03 1.84 -27.48
CA GLN A 824 55.11 1.88 -26.33
C GLN A 824 53.64 1.79 -26.76
N GLN A 825 53.23 2.52 -27.82
CA GLN A 825 51.87 2.45 -28.36
C GLN A 825 51.57 1.06 -28.95
N GLN A 826 52.53 0.46 -29.65
CA GLN A 826 52.40 -0.90 -30.15
C GLN A 826 52.32 -1.93 -29.02
N GLU A 827 53.16 -1.80 -27.99
CA GLU A 827 53.16 -2.70 -26.83
C GLU A 827 51.87 -2.56 -26.03
N PHE A 828 51.34 -1.34 -25.86
CA PHE A 828 50.02 -1.11 -25.28
C PHE A 828 48.93 -1.79 -26.10
N SER A 829 48.87 -1.50 -27.39
CA SER A 829 47.90 -2.09 -28.31
C SER A 829 47.98 -3.62 -28.34
N LYS A 830 49.18 -4.22 -28.25
CA LYS A 830 49.38 -5.67 -28.13
C LYS A 830 48.97 -6.22 -26.77
N SER A 831 49.24 -5.48 -25.70
CA SER A 831 48.90 -5.91 -24.33
C SER A 831 47.39 -5.98 -24.14
N ILE A 832 46.63 -5.02 -24.70
CA ILE A 832 45.17 -5.00 -24.58
C ILE A 832 44.45 -5.92 -25.58
N GLU A 833 45.14 -6.50 -26.58
CA GLU A 833 44.51 -7.44 -27.53
C GLU A 833 43.95 -8.68 -26.83
N LYS A 834 44.65 -9.18 -25.81
CA LYS A 834 44.18 -10.34 -25.04
C LYS A 834 42.91 -9.99 -24.28
N HIS A 835 42.89 -8.84 -23.62
CA HIS A 835 41.71 -8.30 -22.95
C HIS A 835 40.54 -8.13 -23.93
N ALA A 836 40.76 -7.51 -25.08
CA ALA A 836 39.74 -7.35 -26.13
C ALA A 836 39.21 -8.71 -26.64
N LYS A 837 40.08 -9.71 -26.83
CA LYS A 837 39.66 -11.07 -27.21
C LYS A 837 38.77 -11.73 -26.16
N LYS A 838 39.02 -11.49 -24.87
CA LYS A 838 38.16 -12.00 -23.78
C LYS A 838 36.80 -11.30 -23.73
N LEU A 839 36.71 -10.06 -24.21
CA LEU A 839 35.47 -9.30 -24.32
C LEU A 839 34.69 -9.52 -25.61
N LYS A 840 35.30 -10.19 -26.61
CA LYS A 840 34.63 -10.49 -27.88
C LYS A 840 33.27 -11.19 -27.72
N PRO A 841 33.06 -12.13 -26.78
CA PRO A 841 31.74 -12.71 -26.54
C PRO A 841 30.65 -11.69 -26.20
N ILE A 842 31.01 -10.56 -25.57
CA ILE A 842 30.08 -9.45 -25.30
C ILE A 842 29.77 -8.68 -26.59
N ASP A 843 30.78 -8.37 -27.41
CA ASP A 843 30.57 -7.73 -28.73
C ASP A 843 29.73 -8.62 -29.66
N ASP A 844 29.87 -9.94 -29.58
CA ASP A 844 29.11 -10.92 -30.39
C ASP A 844 27.72 -11.26 -29.79
N LEU A 845 27.36 -10.68 -28.64
CA LEU A 845 26.11 -10.98 -27.93
C LEU A 845 24.88 -10.46 -28.71
N ASP A 846 23.98 -11.37 -29.11
CA ASP A 846 22.60 -11.06 -29.51
C ASP A 846 21.76 -10.66 -28.28
N GLU A 847 21.44 -9.37 -28.17
CA GLU A 847 20.76 -8.78 -27.01
C GLU A 847 19.32 -9.28 -26.84
N ILE A 848 18.63 -9.62 -27.93
CA ILE A 848 17.23 -10.06 -27.88
C ILE A 848 17.18 -11.50 -27.38
N VAL A 849 18.07 -12.35 -27.90
CA VAL A 849 18.05 -13.79 -27.61
C VAL A 849 18.77 -14.12 -26.32
N HIS A 850 20.02 -13.68 -26.18
CA HIS A 850 20.90 -14.16 -25.13
C HIS A 850 20.54 -13.50 -23.78
N LEU A 851 20.26 -12.21 -23.74
CA LEU A 851 19.94 -11.54 -22.46
C LEU A 851 18.60 -12.00 -21.88
N TYR A 852 17.66 -12.43 -22.71
CA TYR A 852 16.37 -12.99 -22.27
C TYR A 852 16.35 -14.53 -22.32
N ASN A 853 17.54 -15.15 -22.34
CA ASN A 853 17.72 -16.58 -22.10
C ASN A 853 17.34 -16.91 -20.64
N PRO A 854 16.58 -18.00 -20.39
CA PRO A 854 16.19 -18.42 -19.05
C PRO A 854 17.35 -18.59 -18.05
N GLU A 855 18.54 -19.01 -18.48
CA GLU A 855 19.71 -19.18 -17.62
C GLU A 855 20.29 -17.83 -17.17
N PHE A 856 20.47 -16.88 -18.10
CA PHE A 856 20.89 -15.52 -17.76
C PHE A 856 19.87 -14.86 -16.82
N GLN A 857 18.58 -14.94 -17.16
CA GLN A 857 17.48 -14.37 -16.37
C GLN A 857 17.38 -15.02 -14.97
N ALA A 858 17.63 -16.32 -14.85
CA ALA A 858 17.65 -17.01 -13.56
C ALA A 858 18.84 -16.56 -12.69
N LYS A 859 20.04 -16.42 -13.27
CA LYS A 859 21.22 -15.89 -12.56
C LYS A 859 20.99 -14.44 -12.12
N ALA A 860 20.50 -13.59 -13.03
CA ALA A 860 20.18 -12.19 -12.75
C ALA A 860 19.11 -12.02 -11.65
N ARG A 861 18.12 -12.92 -11.56
CA ARG A 861 17.14 -12.91 -10.45
C ARG A 861 17.71 -13.38 -9.13
N LYS A 862 18.65 -14.33 -9.17
CA LYS A 862 19.25 -14.94 -7.97
C LYS A 862 20.20 -13.95 -7.28
N ASP A 863 21.01 -13.24 -8.06
CA ASP A 863 21.96 -12.24 -7.56
C ASP A 863 22.03 -11.01 -8.49
N PRO A 864 20.99 -10.15 -8.48
CA PRO A 864 20.95 -8.99 -9.36
C PRO A 864 22.05 -7.97 -9.05
N GLN A 865 22.39 -7.80 -7.77
CA GLN A 865 23.36 -6.78 -7.36
C GLN A 865 24.79 -7.22 -7.67
N GLY A 866 25.17 -8.46 -7.35
CA GLY A 866 26.49 -8.99 -7.69
C GLY A 866 26.74 -9.00 -9.20
N MET A 867 25.71 -9.33 -9.99
CA MET A 867 25.80 -9.28 -11.45
C MET A 867 25.95 -7.85 -11.97
N LYS A 868 25.19 -6.88 -11.43
CA LYS A 868 25.35 -5.45 -11.79
C LYS A 868 26.74 -4.93 -11.46
N ASP A 869 27.25 -5.22 -10.28
CA ASP A 869 28.54 -4.71 -9.83
C ASP A 869 29.67 -5.27 -10.70
N LYS A 870 29.60 -6.56 -11.07
CA LYS A 870 30.51 -7.20 -12.02
C LYS A 870 30.53 -6.49 -13.38
N TYR A 871 29.36 -6.23 -13.97
CA TYR A 871 29.30 -5.57 -15.28
C TYR A 871 29.62 -4.06 -15.23
N LYS A 872 29.29 -3.36 -14.13
CA LYS A 872 29.71 -1.96 -13.92
C LYS A 872 31.22 -1.82 -13.77
N GLU A 873 31.86 -2.75 -13.04
CA GLU A 873 33.31 -2.80 -12.96
C GLU A 873 33.91 -2.98 -14.36
N LEU A 874 33.40 -3.93 -15.14
CA LEU A 874 33.88 -4.12 -16.51
C LEU A 874 33.64 -2.90 -17.43
N SER A 875 32.50 -2.21 -17.30
CA SER A 875 32.25 -0.96 -18.05
C SER A 875 33.28 0.11 -17.69
N ARG A 876 33.64 0.24 -16.41
CA ARG A 876 34.70 1.14 -15.94
C ARG A 876 36.06 0.77 -16.54
N GLU A 877 36.39 -0.52 -16.62
CA GLU A 877 37.63 -0.99 -17.28
C GLU A 877 37.64 -0.62 -18.78
N CYS A 878 36.51 -0.75 -19.47
CA CYS A 878 36.37 -0.31 -20.86
C CYS A 878 36.58 1.20 -20.99
N ALA A 879 36.03 2.01 -20.07
CA ALA A 879 36.24 3.46 -20.04
C ALA A 879 37.73 3.85 -19.91
N VAL A 880 38.49 3.11 -19.10
CA VAL A 880 39.94 3.30 -18.97
C VAL A 880 40.65 3.04 -20.29
N MET A 881 40.33 1.94 -20.98
CA MET A 881 40.89 1.62 -22.30
C MET A 881 40.57 2.68 -23.33
N ILE A 882 39.31 3.14 -23.37
CA ILE A 882 38.85 4.20 -24.29
C ILE A 882 39.66 5.48 -24.08
N ASN A 883 39.78 5.97 -22.84
CA ASN A 883 40.54 7.20 -22.56
C ASN A 883 42.02 7.07 -22.94
N GLN A 884 42.63 5.89 -22.73
CA GLN A 884 44.03 5.68 -23.07
C GLN A 884 44.26 5.57 -24.58
N LEU A 885 43.38 4.87 -25.30
CA LEU A 885 43.43 4.77 -26.77
C LEU A 885 43.20 6.14 -27.44
N GLU A 886 42.27 6.94 -26.93
CA GLU A 886 42.05 8.31 -27.40
C GLU A 886 43.29 9.19 -27.19
N LEU A 887 43.98 9.07 -26.05
CA LEU A 887 45.22 9.80 -25.80
C LEU A 887 46.33 9.38 -26.78
N GLN A 888 46.48 8.08 -27.03
CA GLN A 888 47.48 7.57 -27.98
C GLN A 888 47.20 8.01 -29.42
N LEU A 889 45.92 8.07 -29.83
CA LEU A 889 45.53 8.62 -31.12
C LEU A 889 45.86 10.12 -31.22
N LYS A 890 45.56 10.91 -30.18
CA LYS A 890 45.92 12.34 -30.13
C LYS A 890 47.44 12.55 -30.21
N GLU A 891 48.22 11.75 -29.50
CA GLU A 891 49.68 11.78 -29.54
C GLU A 891 50.20 11.47 -30.96
N LEU A 892 49.68 10.40 -31.58
CA LEU A 892 50.07 9.99 -32.93
C LEU A 892 49.70 11.04 -33.99
N GLU A 893 48.54 11.70 -33.85
CA GLU A 893 48.17 12.84 -34.70
C GLU A 893 49.11 14.04 -34.53
N ALA A 894 49.51 14.36 -33.29
CA ALA A 894 50.46 15.44 -33.02
C ALA A 894 51.84 15.12 -33.63
N ILE A 895 52.32 13.88 -33.52
CA ILE A 895 53.57 13.44 -34.15
C ILE A 895 53.47 13.53 -35.69
N LYS A 896 52.35 13.09 -36.28
CA LYS A 896 52.13 13.17 -37.74
C LYS A 896 52.11 14.61 -38.26
N GLU A 897 51.51 15.54 -37.53
CA GLU A 897 51.49 16.96 -37.92
C GLU A 897 52.92 17.55 -37.90
N ASN A 898 53.70 17.23 -36.86
CA ASN A 898 55.09 17.66 -36.74
C ASN A 898 55.99 17.16 -37.89
N LEU A 899 55.80 15.92 -38.35
CA LEU A 899 56.57 15.33 -39.44
C LEU A 899 56.22 15.91 -40.83
N LYS A 900 55.11 16.66 -40.97
CA LYS A 900 54.73 17.32 -42.23
C LYS A 900 55.43 18.67 -42.45
N THR A 901 56.11 19.21 -41.43
CA THR A 901 56.75 20.53 -41.47
C THR A 901 58.02 20.52 -42.35
N PRO A 902 58.20 21.44 -43.33
CA PRO A 902 59.26 21.36 -44.35
C PRO A 902 60.69 21.30 -43.81
N HIS A 903 60.98 21.92 -42.66
CA HIS A 903 62.33 22.03 -42.09
C HIS A 903 62.90 20.73 -41.52
N LEU A 904 62.09 19.66 -41.43
CA LEU A 904 62.53 18.34 -40.98
C LEU A 904 62.79 17.38 -42.15
N LYS A 905 62.41 17.71 -43.39
CA LYS A 905 62.48 16.81 -44.56
C LYS A 905 63.90 16.49 -45.04
N ASP A 906 64.86 17.39 -44.82
CA ASP A 906 66.19 17.29 -45.44
C ASP A 906 67.17 16.37 -44.69
N ASN A 907 66.80 15.88 -43.50
CA ASN A 907 67.59 14.93 -42.68
C ASN A 907 66.88 13.58 -42.44
N ILE A 908 65.85 13.26 -43.23
CA ILE A 908 65.04 12.07 -43.01
C ILE A 908 65.70 10.85 -43.64
N ASP A 909 66.42 10.10 -42.82
CA ASP A 909 66.87 8.74 -43.13
C ASP A 909 65.67 7.84 -43.49
N THR A 910 65.87 6.90 -44.41
CA THR A 910 64.91 5.89 -44.90
C THR A 910 64.09 5.18 -43.81
N THR A 911 64.61 5.13 -42.57
CA THR A 911 63.98 4.62 -41.35
C THR A 911 62.72 5.40 -40.93
N LEU A 912 62.68 6.74 -41.12
CA LEU A 912 61.52 7.58 -40.75
C LEU A 912 60.36 7.50 -41.77
N GLN A 913 60.63 7.16 -43.04
CA GLN A 913 59.59 6.84 -44.02
C GLN A 913 58.91 5.49 -43.71
N ALA A 914 59.67 4.50 -43.23
CA ALA A 914 59.11 3.26 -42.72
C ALA A 914 58.26 3.49 -41.47
N ASP A 915 58.66 4.41 -40.58
CA ASP A 915 57.87 4.83 -39.41
C ASP A 915 56.56 5.54 -39.78
N LEU A 916 56.56 6.37 -40.84
CA LEU A 916 55.34 7.00 -41.37
C LEU A 916 54.33 5.98 -41.93
N LEU A 917 54.79 4.90 -42.58
CA LEU A 917 53.94 3.79 -43.05
C LEU A 917 53.48 2.89 -41.89
N LEU A 918 54.33 2.67 -40.87
CA LEU A 918 53.95 1.99 -39.62
C LEU A 918 52.84 2.76 -38.88
N ASN A 919 52.85 4.09 -38.96
CA ASN A 919 51.89 4.96 -38.30
C ASN A 919 50.47 4.87 -38.87
N GLU A 920 50.25 4.47 -40.12
CA GLU A 920 48.90 4.21 -40.63
C GLU A 920 48.33 2.90 -40.09
N LYS A 921 49.16 1.86 -40.00
CA LYS A 921 48.76 0.55 -39.46
C LYS A 921 48.48 0.61 -37.95
N THR A 922 49.33 1.32 -37.20
CA THR A 922 49.13 1.55 -35.76
C THR A 922 47.89 2.41 -35.50
N GLU A 923 47.70 3.50 -36.24
CA GLU A 923 46.49 4.34 -36.12
C GLU A 923 45.22 3.55 -36.44
N LYS A 924 45.21 2.79 -37.54
CA LYS A 924 44.06 1.95 -37.91
C LYS A 924 43.72 0.97 -36.79
N ARG A 925 44.73 0.29 -36.26
CA ARG A 925 44.57 -0.69 -35.16
C ARG A 925 44.07 -0.05 -33.87
N LEU A 926 44.57 1.13 -33.51
CA LEU A 926 44.10 1.89 -32.34
C LEU A 926 42.63 2.33 -32.52
N LYS A 927 42.24 2.77 -33.72
CA LYS A 927 40.84 3.12 -34.05
C LYS A 927 39.92 1.90 -33.97
N GLU A 928 40.31 0.78 -34.58
CA GLU A 928 39.55 -0.47 -34.51
C GLU A 928 39.36 -0.94 -33.05
N GLN A 929 40.40 -0.85 -32.22
CA GLN A 929 40.32 -1.18 -30.80
C GLN A 929 39.43 -0.18 -30.04
N LEU A 930 39.52 1.11 -30.31
CA LEU A 930 38.69 2.13 -29.69
C LEU A 930 37.20 1.89 -29.99
N ASP A 931 36.88 1.66 -31.26
CA ASP A 931 35.51 1.38 -31.68
C ASP A 931 34.97 0.08 -31.07
N PHE A 932 35.82 -0.95 -30.96
CA PHE A 932 35.48 -2.19 -30.26
C PHE A 932 35.13 -1.94 -28.79
N TYR A 933 35.98 -1.25 -28.03
CA TYR A 933 35.72 -0.99 -26.61
C TYR A 933 34.48 -0.11 -26.41
N ARG A 934 34.21 0.85 -27.31
CA ARG A 934 32.99 1.66 -27.28
C ARG A 934 31.73 0.82 -27.49
N ARG A 935 31.73 -0.10 -28.47
CA ARG A 935 30.60 -1.02 -28.68
C ARG A 935 30.37 -1.94 -27.49
N VAL A 936 31.43 -2.50 -26.92
CA VAL A 936 31.33 -3.36 -25.73
C VAL A 936 30.78 -2.58 -24.53
N GLN A 937 31.28 -1.36 -24.30
CA GLN A 937 30.78 -0.51 -23.22
C GLN A 937 29.29 -0.19 -23.39
N ASP A 938 28.87 0.20 -24.59
CA ASP A 938 27.46 0.46 -24.89
C ASP A 938 26.59 -0.78 -24.69
N LYS A 939 27.03 -1.97 -25.13
CA LYS A 939 26.32 -3.23 -24.86
C LYS A 939 26.14 -3.47 -23.37
N ILE A 940 27.17 -3.21 -22.56
CA ILE A 940 27.09 -3.36 -21.11
C ILE A 940 26.08 -2.37 -20.53
N ASP A 941 26.27 -1.08 -20.80
CA ASP A 941 25.54 0.01 -20.15
C ASP A 941 24.07 0.08 -20.61
N SER A 942 23.83 -0.05 -21.92
CA SER A 942 22.51 0.14 -22.54
C SER A 942 21.66 -1.14 -22.57
N HIS A 943 22.29 -2.34 -22.58
CA HIS A 943 21.59 -3.61 -22.80
C HIS A 943 21.74 -4.61 -21.64
N ILE A 944 22.96 -4.99 -21.25
CA ILE A 944 23.19 -6.01 -20.21
C ILE A 944 22.64 -5.55 -18.86
N LEU A 945 23.02 -4.33 -18.42
CA LEU A 945 22.56 -3.79 -17.14
C LEU A 945 21.03 -3.64 -17.11
N LYS A 946 20.43 -3.18 -18.22
CA LYS A 946 18.98 -3.07 -18.37
C LYS A 946 18.28 -4.43 -18.32
N ALA A 947 18.84 -5.46 -18.96
CA ALA A 947 18.28 -6.81 -18.93
C ALA A 947 18.32 -7.44 -17.53
N ILE A 948 19.34 -7.12 -16.71
CA ILE A 948 19.40 -7.51 -15.30
C ILE A 948 18.28 -6.83 -14.50
N ASP A 949 18.05 -5.53 -14.72
CA ASP A 949 16.95 -4.79 -14.10
C ASP A 949 15.57 -5.37 -14.46
N GLU A 950 15.37 -5.68 -15.74
CA GLU A 950 14.14 -6.28 -16.22
C GLU A 950 13.92 -7.71 -15.69
N ALA A 951 14.99 -8.49 -15.49
CA ALA A 951 14.90 -9.83 -14.93
C ALA A 951 14.25 -9.85 -13.54
N VAL A 952 14.53 -8.84 -12.71
CA VAL A 952 13.96 -8.65 -11.36
C VAL A 952 12.49 -8.26 -11.41
N LYS A 953 12.08 -7.47 -12.40
CA LYS A 953 10.69 -7.00 -12.58
C LYS A 953 9.77 -8.07 -13.21
N GLY A 954 10.35 -9.14 -13.74
CA GLY A 954 9.67 -10.23 -14.43
C GLY A 954 10.09 -10.29 -15.90
N SER A 955 10.35 -11.50 -16.41
CA SER A 955 10.85 -11.66 -17.80
C SER A 955 9.79 -11.32 -18.82
N LYS A 956 10.17 -10.48 -19.79
CA LYS A 956 9.53 -10.39 -21.11
C LYS A 956 9.40 -11.78 -21.73
N LYS A 957 8.29 -12.01 -22.44
CA LYS A 957 8.03 -13.27 -23.15
C LYS A 957 8.19 -13.11 -24.65
N TYR A 958 8.47 -14.22 -25.33
CA TYR A 958 8.52 -14.23 -26.79
C TYR A 958 7.13 -14.39 -27.35
N ILE A 959 6.77 -13.52 -28.29
CA ILE A 959 5.50 -13.49 -28.99
C ILE A 959 5.75 -13.96 -30.42
N TYR A 960 5.06 -15.01 -30.84
CA TYR A 960 5.06 -15.54 -32.20
C TYR A 960 4.19 -14.64 -33.08
N ASP A 961 4.82 -13.91 -33.99
CA ASP A 961 4.21 -12.86 -34.81
C ASP A 961 4.53 -13.04 -36.32
N PRO A 962 4.25 -14.22 -36.92
CA PRO A 962 4.36 -14.38 -38.36
C PRO A 962 3.35 -13.50 -39.10
N ASN A 963 3.49 -13.36 -40.42
CA ASN A 963 2.59 -12.52 -41.24
C ASN A 963 1.09 -12.88 -41.13
N SER A 964 0.77 -14.12 -40.76
CA SER A 964 -0.60 -14.63 -40.59
C SER A 964 -1.22 -14.33 -39.22
N VAL A 965 -0.46 -13.76 -38.28
CA VAL A 965 -0.88 -13.51 -36.90
C VAL A 965 -0.80 -12.02 -36.60
N SER A 966 -1.84 -11.48 -35.96
CA SER A 966 -1.82 -10.13 -35.38
C SER A 966 -1.90 -10.27 -33.86
N SER A 967 -0.94 -9.69 -33.13
CA SER A 967 -0.94 -9.73 -31.66
C SER A 967 -1.03 -8.33 -31.06
N TYR A 968 -1.88 -8.16 -30.05
CA TYR A 968 -2.10 -6.87 -29.38
C TYR A 968 -2.68 -7.06 -27.98
N ASN A 969 -2.47 -6.08 -27.10
CA ASN A 969 -3.10 -6.07 -25.77
C ASN A 969 -4.53 -5.51 -25.89
N ILE A 970 -5.49 -6.16 -25.25
CA ILE A 970 -6.89 -5.73 -25.21
C ILE A 970 -7.46 -5.89 -23.80
N SER A 971 -8.37 -5.01 -23.38
CA SER A 971 -9.03 -5.15 -22.08
C SER A 971 -10.00 -6.35 -22.09
N ARG A 972 -10.17 -7.00 -20.94
CA ARG A 972 -11.13 -8.11 -20.77
C ARG A 972 -12.56 -7.68 -21.12
N GLU A 973 -12.92 -6.44 -20.80
CA GLU A 973 -14.25 -5.88 -21.07
C GLU A 973 -14.49 -5.65 -22.57
N GLU A 974 -13.51 -5.08 -23.28
CA GLU A 974 -13.62 -4.89 -24.73
C GLU A 974 -13.68 -6.23 -25.46
N LEU A 975 -12.91 -7.21 -25.01
CA LEU A 975 -12.95 -8.58 -25.52
C LEU A 975 -14.34 -9.23 -25.30
N ALA A 976 -14.92 -9.10 -24.10
CA ALA A 976 -16.25 -9.60 -23.78
C ALA A 976 -17.38 -8.94 -24.60
N ARG A 977 -17.17 -7.70 -25.05
CA ARG A 977 -18.11 -6.96 -25.92
C ARG A 977 -18.02 -7.31 -27.41
N GLY A 978 -17.20 -8.29 -27.79
CA GLY A 978 -17.08 -8.74 -29.17
C GLY A 978 -16.15 -7.87 -30.03
N ALA A 979 -14.94 -7.60 -29.52
CA ALA A 979 -13.91 -6.85 -30.23
C ALA A 979 -13.68 -7.35 -31.67
N ARG A 980 -13.45 -6.42 -32.61
CA ARG A 980 -13.24 -6.75 -34.04
C ARG A 980 -11.94 -7.52 -34.26
N PHE A 981 -11.92 -8.38 -35.28
CA PHE A 981 -10.70 -9.02 -35.77
C PHE A 981 -9.74 -7.98 -36.36
N GLN A 982 -8.51 -7.97 -35.87
CA GLN A 982 -7.43 -7.22 -36.48
C GLN A 982 -6.73 -8.10 -37.52
N ARG A 983 -6.48 -7.52 -38.70
CA ARG A 983 -5.65 -8.14 -39.73
C ARG A 983 -4.40 -7.31 -39.90
N LYS A 984 -3.24 -7.97 -39.85
CA LYS A 984 -1.96 -7.37 -40.20
C LYS A 984 -2.06 -6.84 -41.63
N ALA A 985 -1.84 -5.53 -41.79
CA ALA A 985 -1.87 -4.92 -43.12
C ALA A 985 -0.80 -5.62 -43.99
N GLY A 986 -1.22 -6.13 -45.15
CA GLY A 986 -0.30 -6.74 -46.11
C GLY A 986 0.84 -5.76 -46.41
N GLY A 987 2.08 -6.22 -46.22
CA GLY A 987 3.25 -5.36 -46.23
C GLY A 987 3.38 -4.50 -47.47
N ASN A 988 3.48 -3.19 -47.25
CA ASN A 988 4.38 -2.33 -48.00
C ASN A 988 5.20 -1.52 -47.00
N THR A 989 6.52 -1.65 -47.14
CA THR A 989 7.59 -0.74 -46.70
C THR A 989 7.78 -0.48 -45.20
N LEU A 990 8.85 -1.09 -44.68
CA LEU A 990 9.92 -0.47 -43.88
C LEU A 990 9.52 0.71 -42.98
N ASN A 991 9.52 0.45 -41.68
CA ASN A 991 10.28 1.24 -40.69
C ASN A 991 10.48 0.38 -39.43
N ILE A 992 11.24 -0.71 -39.59
CA ILE A 992 12.09 -1.15 -38.48
C ILE A 992 13.36 -0.34 -38.68
N THR A 993 13.60 0.60 -37.78
CA THR A 993 14.89 1.25 -37.59
C THR A 993 15.95 0.14 -37.58
N THR A 994 16.77 0.11 -38.61
CA THR A 994 17.83 -0.88 -38.86
C THR A 994 18.58 -1.27 -37.59
N PRO A 995 18.63 -2.56 -37.23
CA PRO A 995 19.84 -3.15 -36.70
C PRO A 995 20.74 -3.42 -37.91
N THR A 996 21.82 -2.65 -37.97
CA THR A 996 22.97 -2.83 -38.85
C THR A 996 23.35 -4.31 -38.90
N GLU A 997 23.39 -4.87 -40.11
CA GLU A 997 24.05 -6.13 -40.52
C GLU A 997 24.49 -7.07 -39.38
N GLY A 998 23.56 -7.89 -38.88
CA GLY A 998 23.83 -8.90 -37.86
C GLY A 998 22.64 -9.81 -37.52
N THR A 999 22.39 -10.84 -38.33
CA THR A 999 21.96 -12.20 -37.90
C THR A 999 20.79 -12.43 -36.89
N SER A 1000 19.75 -11.60 -36.78
CA SER A 1000 18.57 -12.07 -36.03
C SER A 1000 17.77 -13.10 -36.84
N SER A 1001 18.03 -14.38 -36.57
CA SER A 1001 17.48 -15.55 -37.26
C SER A 1001 16.12 -16.02 -36.72
N ILE A 1002 15.46 -15.19 -35.90
CA ILE A 1002 14.18 -15.49 -35.25
C ILE A 1002 13.06 -14.53 -35.70
N ARG A 1003 13.06 -14.12 -36.98
CA ARG A 1003 12.21 -13.06 -37.54
C ARG A 1003 10.70 -13.19 -37.27
N ASP A 1004 10.22 -14.41 -37.01
CA ASP A 1004 8.80 -14.69 -36.72
C ASP A 1004 8.46 -14.55 -35.23
N PHE A 1005 9.43 -14.14 -34.39
CA PHE A 1005 9.25 -13.89 -32.98
C PHE A 1005 9.71 -12.49 -32.61
N MET A 1006 8.91 -11.82 -31.79
CA MET A 1006 9.27 -10.56 -31.15
C MET A 1006 9.36 -10.76 -29.63
N LEU A 1007 10.24 -10.01 -29.00
CA LEU A 1007 10.26 -9.92 -27.55
C LEU A 1007 9.17 -8.96 -27.12
N GLU A 1008 8.37 -9.35 -26.12
CA GLU A 1008 7.28 -8.53 -25.60
C GLU A 1008 7.78 -7.14 -25.15
N GLU A 1009 7.31 -6.10 -25.83
CA GLU A 1009 7.59 -4.70 -25.47
C GLU A 1009 6.71 -4.26 -24.30
N GLU A 1010 5.41 -4.59 -24.36
CA GLU A 1010 4.41 -4.22 -23.35
C GLU A 1010 3.66 -5.45 -22.84
N LYS A 1011 3.82 -5.73 -21.54
CA LYS A 1011 3.13 -6.84 -20.87
C LYS A 1011 1.66 -6.47 -20.60
N PRO A 1012 0.69 -7.38 -20.83
CA PRO A 1012 -0.70 -7.17 -20.43
C PRO A 1012 -0.80 -6.78 -18.95
N THR A 1013 -1.53 -5.69 -18.68
CA THR A 1013 -1.91 -5.30 -17.30
C THR A 1013 -2.90 -6.31 -16.70
N LYS A 1014 -3.25 -6.20 -15.41
CA LYS A 1014 -4.16 -7.16 -14.74
C LYS A 1014 -5.53 -7.29 -15.43
N ASP A 1015 -6.02 -6.19 -15.99
CA ASP A 1015 -7.34 -6.11 -16.64
C ASP A 1015 -7.27 -6.32 -18.17
N GLN A 1016 -6.09 -6.64 -18.69
CA GLN A 1016 -5.85 -6.90 -20.09
C GLN A 1016 -5.42 -8.34 -20.33
N VAL A 1017 -5.67 -8.80 -21.55
CA VAL A 1017 -5.12 -10.03 -22.09
C VAL A 1017 -4.44 -9.72 -23.42
N ARG A 1018 -3.48 -10.53 -23.81
CA ARG A 1018 -2.91 -10.46 -25.17
C ARG A 1018 -3.78 -11.28 -26.10
N CYS A 1019 -4.30 -10.65 -27.15
CA CYS A 1019 -5.10 -11.29 -28.17
C CYS A 1019 -4.23 -11.69 -29.37
N PHE A 1020 -4.53 -12.84 -29.97
CA PHE A 1020 -3.89 -13.36 -31.17
C PHE A 1020 -4.96 -13.65 -32.21
N ASP A 1021 -5.01 -12.81 -33.24
CA ASP A 1021 -5.88 -13.00 -34.39
C ASP A 1021 -5.12 -13.70 -35.50
N VAL A 1022 -5.56 -14.90 -35.85
CA VAL A 1022 -4.95 -15.75 -36.88
C VAL A 1022 -5.83 -15.72 -38.11
N ALA A 1023 -5.27 -15.25 -39.23
CA ALA A 1023 -5.96 -15.17 -40.51
C ALA A 1023 -5.48 -16.27 -41.45
N PHE A 1024 -6.43 -17.07 -41.97
CA PHE A 1024 -6.19 -18.08 -43.00
C PHE A 1024 -6.76 -17.56 -44.30
N THR A 1025 -5.90 -17.31 -45.28
CA THR A 1025 -6.33 -16.87 -46.61
C THR A 1025 -5.65 -17.71 -47.67
N HIS A 1026 -6.44 -18.38 -48.49
CA HIS A 1026 -5.99 -19.16 -49.63
C HIS A 1026 -6.61 -18.58 -50.91
N THR A 1027 -5.83 -18.55 -52.00
CA THR A 1027 -6.36 -18.21 -53.31
C THR A 1027 -6.45 -19.51 -54.10
N ARG A 1028 -7.68 -19.91 -54.47
CA ARG A 1028 -7.91 -21.09 -55.30
C ARG A 1028 -7.39 -20.86 -56.72
N ASP A 1029 -7.24 -21.93 -57.49
CA ASP A 1029 -6.84 -21.87 -58.91
C ASP A 1029 -7.79 -21.02 -59.77
N THR A 1030 -9.02 -20.79 -59.29
CA THR A 1030 -10.03 -19.89 -59.89
C THR A 1030 -9.74 -18.40 -59.66
N GLY A 1031 -8.74 -18.05 -58.85
CA GLY A 1031 -8.44 -16.68 -58.41
C GLY A 1031 -9.29 -16.19 -57.22
N GLU A 1032 -10.23 -17.00 -56.75
CA GLU A 1032 -11.06 -16.69 -55.59
C GLU A 1032 -10.26 -16.78 -54.29
N LYS A 1033 -10.28 -15.70 -53.49
CA LYS A 1033 -9.69 -15.67 -52.14
C LYS A 1033 -10.70 -16.18 -51.11
N VAL A 1034 -10.50 -17.40 -50.66
CA VAL A 1034 -11.28 -18.00 -49.57
C VAL A 1034 -10.46 -18.03 -48.29
N GLY A 1035 -11.12 -18.00 -47.14
CA GLY A 1035 -10.42 -17.93 -45.88
C GLY A 1035 -11.32 -17.92 -44.67
N THR A 1036 -10.71 -18.17 -43.51
CA THR A 1036 -11.36 -18.08 -42.20
C THR A 1036 -10.45 -17.34 -41.23
N ALA A 1037 -10.99 -16.94 -40.09
CA ALA A 1037 -10.24 -16.28 -39.02
C ALA A 1037 -10.52 -16.98 -37.70
N ALA A 1038 -9.50 -17.01 -36.84
CA ALA A 1038 -9.55 -17.65 -35.54
C ALA A 1038 -8.84 -16.79 -34.51
N ARG A 1039 -9.22 -16.96 -33.24
CA ARG A 1039 -8.75 -16.10 -32.15
C ARG A 1039 -8.44 -16.93 -30.91
N PHE A 1040 -7.29 -16.67 -30.31
CA PHE A 1040 -6.97 -17.11 -28.95
C PHE A 1040 -6.36 -15.96 -28.14
N THR A 1041 -6.37 -16.09 -26.82
CA THR A 1041 -5.80 -15.10 -25.90
C THR A 1041 -4.77 -15.73 -24.98
N TYR A 1042 -3.79 -14.92 -24.57
CA TYR A 1042 -2.84 -15.20 -23.50
C TYR A 1042 -3.08 -14.25 -22.34
N ASP A 1043 -3.28 -14.83 -21.17
CA ASP A 1043 -3.50 -14.11 -19.92
C ASP A 1043 -2.40 -14.48 -18.92
N PRO A 1044 -1.41 -13.58 -18.70
CA PRO A 1044 -0.37 -13.80 -17.71
C PRO A 1044 -0.87 -13.67 -16.26
N ASN A 1045 -2.06 -13.09 -16.04
CA ASN A 1045 -2.62 -12.80 -14.71
C ASN A 1045 -4.09 -13.24 -14.63
N PRO A 1046 -4.41 -14.53 -14.81
CA PRO A 1046 -5.80 -14.96 -14.85
C PRO A 1046 -6.50 -14.70 -13.51
N PRO A 1047 -7.73 -14.14 -13.53
CA PRO A 1047 -8.52 -13.97 -12.32
C PRO A 1047 -8.69 -15.34 -11.67
N GLY A 1048 -8.45 -15.42 -10.36
CA GLY A 1048 -8.39 -16.67 -9.63
C GLY A 1048 -9.65 -17.51 -9.86
N ALA A 1049 -9.53 -18.58 -10.63
CA ALA A 1049 -10.57 -19.58 -10.74
C ALA A 1049 -10.50 -20.45 -9.49
N SER A 1050 -11.49 -20.35 -8.61
CA SER A 1050 -11.75 -21.33 -7.55
C SER A 1050 -11.83 -22.72 -8.19
N GLY A 1051 -10.77 -23.53 -8.05
CA GLY A 1051 -10.79 -24.92 -8.52
C GLY A 1051 -9.46 -25.62 -8.85
N SER A 1052 -8.31 -24.94 -8.98
CA SER A 1052 -7.04 -25.62 -9.31
C SER A 1052 -6.05 -25.64 -8.15
N SER A 1053 -6.41 -26.27 -7.03
CA SER A 1053 -5.43 -26.72 -6.02
C SER A 1053 -4.78 -28.02 -6.48
N MET A 1054 -3.67 -27.95 -7.23
CA MET A 1054 -3.01 -29.13 -7.81
C MET A 1054 -1.48 -29.14 -7.66
N LEU A 1055 -0.95 -28.82 -6.48
CA LEU A 1055 0.39 -29.27 -6.07
C LEU A 1055 0.30 -29.86 -4.65
N LYS A 1056 0.43 -31.20 -4.53
CA LYS A 1056 0.74 -31.86 -3.25
C LYS A 1056 2.26 -32.01 -3.16
N GLY A 1057 2.87 -31.32 -2.20
CA GLY A 1057 4.31 -31.31 -1.94
C GLY A 1057 4.79 -29.93 -1.51
N GLY A 1058 5.75 -29.88 -0.58
CA GLY A 1058 6.16 -28.69 0.22
C GLY A 1058 6.76 -27.48 -0.51
N GLU A 1059 6.44 -27.25 -1.78
CA GLU A 1059 6.82 -26.04 -2.53
C GLU A 1059 5.60 -25.48 -3.27
N ILE A 1060 4.67 -24.85 -2.54
CA ILE A 1060 3.58 -24.08 -3.14
C ILE A 1060 4.16 -22.71 -3.56
N VAL A 1061 4.58 -22.60 -4.82
CA VAL A 1061 4.90 -21.30 -5.42
C VAL A 1061 3.57 -20.56 -5.67
N LYS A 1062 3.36 -19.44 -4.96
CA LYS A 1062 2.14 -18.61 -4.91
C LYS A 1062 1.83 -17.80 -6.19
N SER A 1063 1.87 -18.40 -7.39
CA SER A 1063 1.41 -17.71 -8.62
C SER A 1063 0.42 -18.56 -9.39
N THR A 1064 -0.78 -18.03 -9.64
CA THR A 1064 -1.74 -18.62 -10.58
C THR A 1064 -1.04 -18.81 -11.94
N PRO A 1065 -1.06 -20.03 -12.52
CA PRO A 1065 -0.40 -20.27 -13.80
C PRO A 1065 -1.05 -19.43 -14.91
N SER A 1066 -0.26 -18.93 -15.86
CA SER A 1066 -0.78 -18.17 -17.00
C SER A 1066 -1.74 -19.01 -17.86
N LYS A 1067 -2.81 -18.41 -18.38
CA LYS A 1067 -3.88 -19.09 -19.12
C LYS A 1067 -3.81 -18.75 -20.61
N PHE A 1068 -3.97 -19.76 -21.46
CA PHE A 1068 -4.30 -19.58 -22.88
C PHE A 1068 -5.75 -20.01 -23.10
N GLU A 1069 -6.50 -19.27 -23.90
CA GLU A 1069 -7.92 -19.53 -24.14
C GLU A 1069 -8.27 -19.39 -25.62
N VAL A 1070 -8.91 -20.41 -26.18
CA VAL A 1070 -9.46 -20.36 -27.54
C VAL A 1070 -10.80 -19.65 -27.46
N LEU A 1071 -10.94 -18.53 -28.16
CA LEU A 1071 -12.20 -17.79 -28.27
C LEU A 1071 -12.95 -18.14 -29.54
N GLN A 1072 -12.21 -18.40 -30.62
CA GLN A 1072 -12.78 -18.81 -31.90
C GLN A 1072 -11.84 -19.79 -32.58
N PHE A 1073 -12.27 -21.05 -32.68
CA PHE A 1073 -11.59 -22.08 -33.46
C PHE A 1073 -11.99 -21.99 -34.95
N PRO A 1074 -11.13 -22.39 -35.92
CA PRO A 1074 -11.51 -22.42 -37.32
C PRO A 1074 -12.70 -23.33 -37.58
N ARG A 1075 -13.81 -22.73 -38.02
CA ARG A 1075 -15.05 -23.36 -38.44
C ARG A 1075 -15.47 -22.77 -39.78
N ASP A 1076 -16.32 -23.49 -40.51
CA ASP A 1076 -16.90 -23.03 -41.78
C ASP A 1076 -18.42 -23.27 -41.81
N PRO A 1077 -19.20 -22.48 -41.06
CA PRO A 1077 -20.65 -22.64 -41.02
C PRO A 1077 -21.33 -22.32 -42.36
N GLU A 1078 -20.64 -21.62 -43.26
CA GLU A 1078 -21.16 -21.20 -44.57
C GLU A 1078 -20.77 -22.16 -45.71
N ASN A 1079 -20.06 -23.26 -45.39
CA ASN A 1079 -19.53 -24.24 -46.35
C ASN A 1079 -18.74 -23.60 -47.52
N LYS A 1080 -17.99 -22.55 -47.22
CA LYS A 1080 -17.16 -21.81 -48.19
C LYS A 1080 -15.80 -22.47 -48.45
N LEU A 1081 -15.33 -23.32 -47.54
CA LEU A 1081 -14.04 -24.01 -47.58
C LEU A 1081 -14.26 -25.50 -47.89
N THR A 1082 -13.32 -26.11 -48.62
CA THR A 1082 -13.31 -27.57 -48.75
C THR A 1082 -12.94 -28.23 -47.41
N PRO A 1083 -13.30 -29.51 -47.18
CA PRO A 1083 -12.88 -30.21 -45.97
C PRO A 1083 -11.37 -30.18 -45.73
N GLU A 1084 -10.56 -30.25 -46.79
CA GLU A 1084 -9.10 -30.16 -46.74
C GLU A 1084 -8.61 -28.75 -46.38
N GLU A 1085 -9.21 -27.70 -46.96
CA GLU A 1085 -8.91 -26.30 -46.62
C GLU A 1085 -9.24 -25.98 -45.16
N LEU A 1086 -10.36 -26.50 -44.65
CA LEU A 1086 -10.76 -26.34 -43.25
C LEU A 1086 -9.82 -27.09 -42.31
N GLN A 1087 -9.47 -28.36 -42.61
CA GLN A 1087 -8.51 -29.13 -41.82
C GLN A 1087 -7.15 -28.44 -41.75
N LYS A 1088 -6.66 -27.91 -42.88
CA LYS A 1088 -5.42 -27.14 -42.93
C LYS A 1088 -5.47 -25.91 -42.02
N ALA A 1089 -6.57 -25.15 -42.04
CA ALA A 1089 -6.75 -24.00 -41.13
C ALA A 1089 -6.76 -24.41 -39.64
N GLN A 1090 -7.40 -25.53 -39.31
CA GLN A 1090 -7.43 -26.10 -37.95
C GLN A 1090 -6.03 -26.52 -37.48
N ILE A 1091 -5.25 -27.18 -38.34
CA ILE A 1091 -3.85 -27.55 -38.05
C ILE A 1091 -3.00 -26.30 -37.83
N GLU A 1092 -3.06 -25.33 -38.76
CA GLU A 1092 -2.25 -24.11 -38.66
C GLU A 1092 -2.58 -23.29 -37.41
N PHE A 1093 -3.86 -23.21 -37.03
CA PHE A 1093 -4.29 -22.56 -35.79
C PHE A 1093 -3.70 -23.26 -34.56
N SER A 1094 -3.91 -24.57 -34.43
CA SER A 1094 -3.45 -25.34 -33.27
C SER A 1094 -1.93 -25.36 -33.17
N MET A 1095 -1.21 -25.45 -34.30
CA MET A 1095 0.26 -25.32 -34.32
C MET A 1095 0.72 -23.93 -33.92
N THR A 1096 0.05 -22.86 -34.37
CA THR A 1096 0.39 -21.48 -34.01
C THR A 1096 0.18 -21.23 -32.51
N MET A 1097 -0.93 -21.68 -31.95
CA MET A 1097 -1.20 -21.60 -30.51
C MET A 1097 -0.18 -22.43 -29.71
N ALA A 1098 0.13 -23.65 -30.15
CA ALA A 1098 1.11 -24.52 -29.49
C ALA A 1098 2.52 -23.92 -29.52
N ILE A 1099 2.96 -23.32 -30.63
CA ILE A 1099 4.22 -22.57 -30.72
C ILE A 1099 4.23 -21.43 -29.70
N GLN A 1100 3.16 -20.62 -29.65
CA GLN A 1100 3.08 -19.50 -28.73
C GLN A 1100 3.11 -19.97 -27.26
N ILE A 1101 2.41 -21.05 -26.92
CA ILE A 1101 2.45 -21.67 -25.58
C ILE A 1101 3.90 -22.02 -25.23
N LEU A 1102 4.56 -22.82 -26.08
CA LEU A 1102 5.92 -23.27 -25.83
C LEU A 1102 6.94 -22.12 -25.82
N ALA A 1103 6.73 -21.06 -26.61
CA ALA A 1103 7.55 -19.86 -26.60
C ALA A 1103 7.45 -19.04 -25.30
N THR A 1104 6.38 -19.20 -24.50
CA THR A 1104 6.30 -18.53 -23.19
C THR A 1104 6.99 -19.29 -22.05
N LEU A 1105 7.28 -20.58 -22.26
CA LEU A 1105 7.89 -21.43 -21.23
C LEU A 1105 9.39 -21.22 -21.13
N ASP A 1106 9.91 -21.37 -19.91
CA ASP A 1106 11.35 -21.26 -19.62
C ASP A 1106 12.03 -22.64 -19.53
N LYS A 1107 11.26 -23.73 -19.56
CA LYS A 1107 11.71 -25.13 -19.55
C LYS A 1107 10.68 -26.02 -20.25
N PRO A 1108 11.07 -27.19 -20.78
CA PRO A 1108 10.12 -28.15 -21.31
C PRO A 1108 9.13 -28.60 -20.22
N PRO A 1109 7.85 -28.82 -20.57
CA PRO A 1109 6.89 -29.50 -19.71
C PRO A 1109 7.40 -30.86 -19.23
N THR A 1110 7.05 -31.25 -18.00
CA THR A 1110 7.37 -32.56 -17.45
C THR A 1110 6.14 -33.19 -16.81
N LYS A 1111 6.21 -34.49 -16.46
CA LYS A 1111 5.12 -35.17 -15.74
C LYS A 1111 4.78 -34.47 -14.41
N ASP A 1112 5.79 -33.98 -13.70
CA ASP A 1112 5.61 -33.29 -12.41
C ASP A 1112 5.17 -31.83 -12.58
N ARG A 1113 5.38 -31.24 -13.77
CA ARG A 1113 4.96 -29.89 -14.13
C ARG A 1113 4.29 -29.90 -15.53
N PRO A 1114 3.10 -30.50 -15.64
CA PRO A 1114 2.47 -30.74 -16.94
C PRO A 1114 1.81 -29.49 -17.51
N LEU A 1115 1.66 -29.43 -18.83
CA LEU A 1115 0.72 -28.52 -19.47
C LEU A 1115 -0.69 -29.09 -19.34
N CYS A 1116 -1.57 -28.33 -18.70
CA CYS A 1116 -2.96 -28.74 -18.51
C CYS A 1116 -3.83 -28.15 -19.63
N ILE A 1117 -4.56 -29.00 -20.35
CA ILE A 1117 -5.56 -28.62 -21.35
C ILE A 1117 -6.93 -28.89 -20.76
N ASN A 1118 -7.71 -27.84 -20.50
CA ASN A 1118 -9.07 -27.97 -19.99
C ASN A 1118 -10.06 -27.98 -21.17
N GLY A 1119 -10.69 -29.12 -21.41
CA GLY A 1119 -11.70 -29.31 -22.44
C GLY A 1119 -13.12 -29.32 -21.89
N PHE A 1120 -14.03 -28.64 -22.56
CA PHE A 1120 -15.45 -28.58 -22.20
C PHE A 1120 -16.30 -29.41 -23.17
N SER A 1121 -17.49 -29.81 -22.71
CA SER A 1121 -18.46 -30.55 -23.52
C SER A 1121 -18.76 -29.80 -24.83
N GLY A 1122 -18.72 -30.52 -25.96
CA GLY A 1122 -18.91 -29.96 -27.30
C GLY A 1122 -17.65 -29.45 -28.01
N GLN A 1123 -16.49 -29.44 -27.35
CA GLN A 1123 -15.20 -28.96 -27.91
C GLN A 1123 -14.16 -30.09 -28.06
N GLN A 1124 -14.61 -31.33 -28.31
CA GLN A 1124 -13.73 -32.50 -28.38
C GLN A 1124 -12.63 -32.35 -29.45
N ASP A 1125 -12.99 -31.79 -30.60
CA ASP A 1125 -12.09 -31.59 -31.73
C ASP A 1125 -11.04 -30.52 -31.44
N GLU A 1126 -11.41 -29.38 -30.86
CA GLU A 1126 -10.47 -28.31 -30.49
C GLU A 1126 -9.35 -28.83 -29.56
N VAL A 1127 -9.75 -29.63 -28.57
CA VAL A 1127 -8.83 -30.29 -27.63
C VAL A 1127 -7.95 -31.31 -28.34
N ALA A 1128 -8.52 -32.12 -29.24
CA ALA A 1128 -7.78 -33.14 -29.99
C ALA A 1128 -6.69 -32.52 -30.88
N TYR A 1129 -7.02 -31.48 -31.66
CA TYR A 1129 -6.07 -30.79 -32.54
C TYR A 1129 -4.96 -30.08 -31.74
N LEU A 1130 -5.29 -29.36 -30.66
CA LEU A 1130 -4.28 -28.69 -29.82
C LEU A 1130 -3.36 -29.69 -29.10
N TRP A 1131 -3.92 -30.76 -28.53
CA TRP A 1131 -3.12 -31.81 -27.88
C TRP A 1131 -2.16 -32.46 -28.87
N THR A 1132 -2.63 -32.75 -30.09
CA THR A 1132 -1.83 -33.36 -31.15
C THR A 1132 -0.70 -32.42 -31.60
N ALA A 1133 -0.99 -31.14 -31.82
CA ALA A 1133 0.01 -30.13 -32.16
C ALA A 1133 1.11 -29.99 -31.10
N LEU A 1134 0.73 -29.92 -29.81
CA LEU A 1134 1.67 -29.85 -28.69
C LEU A 1134 2.53 -31.12 -28.60
N ALA A 1135 1.94 -32.31 -28.77
CA ALA A 1135 2.66 -33.57 -28.74
C ALA A 1135 3.67 -33.68 -29.89
N ILE A 1136 3.30 -33.26 -31.11
CA ILE A 1136 4.21 -33.23 -32.27
C ILE A 1136 5.39 -32.28 -32.02
N LEU A 1137 5.12 -31.04 -31.59
CA LEU A 1137 6.17 -30.06 -31.31
C LEU A 1137 7.09 -30.50 -30.17
N GLY A 1138 6.54 -31.12 -29.11
CA GLY A 1138 7.30 -31.68 -28.00
C GLY A 1138 8.17 -32.87 -28.40
N GLU A 1139 7.71 -33.74 -29.30
CA GLU A 1139 8.52 -34.86 -29.79
C GLU A 1139 9.66 -34.35 -30.68
N LYS A 1140 9.39 -33.37 -31.56
CA LYS A 1140 10.30 -32.95 -32.63
C LYS A 1140 11.26 -31.82 -32.26
N ASN A 1141 11.03 -31.06 -31.19
CA ASN A 1141 11.93 -29.98 -30.77
C ASN A 1141 12.96 -30.46 -29.74
N PRO A 1142 14.27 -30.55 -30.08
CA PRO A 1142 15.28 -31.13 -29.18
C PRO A 1142 15.56 -30.28 -27.92
N LYS A 1143 15.28 -28.97 -27.95
CA LYS A 1143 15.51 -28.06 -26.81
C LYS A 1143 14.27 -27.86 -25.93
N MET A 1144 13.10 -28.24 -26.44
CA MET A 1144 11.83 -28.25 -25.72
C MET A 1144 11.20 -29.64 -25.80
N HIS A 1145 12.02 -30.69 -25.66
CA HIS A 1145 11.54 -32.06 -25.81
C HIS A 1145 10.72 -32.50 -24.60
N PHE A 1146 9.53 -33.06 -24.84
CA PHE A 1146 8.71 -33.68 -23.81
C PHE A 1146 7.85 -34.81 -24.38
N SER A 1147 7.52 -35.79 -23.54
CA SER A 1147 6.63 -36.88 -23.91
C SER A 1147 5.16 -36.46 -23.77
N PRO A 1148 4.22 -37.16 -24.43
CA PRO A 1148 2.79 -36.93 -24.25
C PRO A 1148 2.29 -37.01 -22.79
N ASP A 1149 3.02 -37.68 -21.88
CA ASP A 1149 2.70 -37.73 -20.45
C ASP A 1149 2.85 -36.38 -19.73
N ALA A 1150 3.56 -35.42 -20.35
CA ALA A 1150 3.65 -34.05 -19.85
C ALA A 1150 2.45 -33.18 -20.26
N LEU A 1151 1.48 -33.75 -21.01
CA LEU A 1151 0.23 -33.10 -21.40
C LEU A 1151 -0.93 -33.76 -20.65
N LEU A 1152 -1.62 -32.98 -19.83
CA LEU A 1152 -2.75 -33.46 -19.04
C LEU A 1152 -4.05 -32.85 -19.55
N VAL A 1153 -4.93 -33.68 -20.12
CA VAL A 1153 -6.27 -33.26 -20.51
C VAL A 1153 -7.23 -33.42 -19.32
N ARG A 1154 -7.98 -32.37 -19.02
CA ARG A 1154 -8.98 -32.32 -17.94
C ARG A 1154 -10.30 -31.77 -18.45
N GLY A 1155 -11.38 -31.99 -17.71
CA GLY A 1155 -12.72 -31.55 -18.07
C GLY A 1155 -13.55 -32.63 -18.75
N ASN A 1156 -14.66 -32.24 -19.37
CA ASN A 1156 -15.71 -33.15 -19.87
C ASN A 1156 -15.87 -33.13 -21.40
N SER A 1157 -14.80 -32.81 -22.15
CA SER A 1157 -14.84 -32.78 -23.63
C SER A 1157 -15.03 -34.16 -24.29
N GLY A 1158 -14.84 -35.26 -23.56
CA GLY A 1158 -14.94 -36.62 -24.11
C GLY A 1158 -13.71 -37.08 -24.92
N PHE A 1159 -12.71 -36.22 -25.14
CA PHE A 1159 -11.46 -36.61 -25.79
C PHE A 1159 -10.60 -37.47 -24.86
N ASN A 1160 -10.09 -38.59 -25.37
CA ASN A 1160 -9.21 -39.51 -24.63
C ASN A 1160 -7.79 -39.52 -25.23
N PRO A 1161 -6.81 -38.84 -24.62
CA PRO A 1161 -5.42 -38.82 -25.09
C PRO A 1161 -4.77 -40.20 -25.21
N ASN A 1162 -5.21 -41.17 -24.41
CA ASN A 1162 -4.64 -42.52 -24.45
C ASN A 1162 -4.99 -43.27 -25.74
N ALA A 1163 -6.09 -42.91 -26.41
CA ALA A 1163 -6.47 -43.49 -27.70
C ALA A 1163 -5.57 -43.01 -28.85
N GLU A 1164 -4.89 -41.87 -28.69
CA GLU A 1164 -3.96 -41.31 -29.68
C GLU A 1164 -2.55 -41.92 -29.60
N ARG A 1165 -2.28 -42.73 -28.56
CA ARG A 1165 -0.93 -43.26 -28.25
C ARG A 1165 -0.75 -44.70 -28.73
N GLY A 1166 0.42 -45.01 -29.27
CA GLY A 1166 0.81 -46.36 -29.69
C GLY A 1166 1.12 -47.30 -28.51
N ARG A 1167 1.01 -48.62 -28.71
CA ARG A 1167 1.19 -49.66 -27.68
C ARG A 1167 2.61 -49.76 -27.09
N LEU A 1168 3.64 -49.32 -27.81
CA LEU A 1168 5.04 -49.40 -27.35
C LEU A 1168 5.73 -48.03 -27.32
N TYR A 1169 5.63 -47.20 -28.37
CA TYR A 1169 6.09 -45.80 -28.41
C TYR A 1169 5.34 -45.02 -29.50
N GLY A 1170 5.33 -43.69 -29.42
CA GLY A 1170 4.80 -42.81 -30.47
C GLY A 1170 3.27 -42.77 -30.58
N PHE A 1171 2.78 -42.30 -31.73
CA PHE A 1171 1.35 -42.14 -32.01
C PHE A 1171 0.71 -43.42 -32.55
N ALA A 1172 -0.57 -43.64 -32.28
CA ALA A 1172 -1.31 -44.77 -32.84
C ALA A 1172 -1.54 -44.62 -34.36
N ASN A 1173 -1.66 -45.73 -35.09
CA ASN A 1173 -1.98 -45.69 -36.53
C ASN A 1173 -3.36 -45.08 -36.83
N THR A 1174 -4.27 -45.11 -35.85
CA THR A 1174 -5.60 -44.50 -35.91
C THR A 1174 -5.64 -43.09 -35.30
N SER A 1175 -4.49 -42.54 -34.89
CA SER A 1175 -4.43 -41.22 -34.26
C SER A 1175 -4.76 -40.09 -35.23
N LEU A 1176 -5.18 -38.94 -34.70
CA LEU A 1176 -5.36 -37.70 -35.46
C LEU A 1176 -4.05 -37.27 -36.14
N LYS A 1177 -2.90 -37.58 -35.53
CA LYS A 1177 -1.61 -37.35 -36.18
C LYS A 1177 -1.56 -38.08 -37.53
N THR A 1178 -1.75 -39.40 -37.51
CA THR A 1178 -1.59 -40.26 -38.69
C THR A 1178 -2.68 -40.05 -39.73
N THR A 1179 -3.91 -39.78 -39.27
CA THR A 1179 -5.09 -39.68 -40.14
C THR A 1179 -5.33 -38.30 -40.72
N VAL A 1180 -4.84 -37.23 -40.07
CA VAL A 1180 -5.09 -35.84 -40.47
C VAL A 1180 -3.80 -35.03 -40.62
N PHE A 1181 -2.94 -34.99 -39.59
CA PHE A 1181 -1.74 -34.13 -39.62
C PHE A 1181 -0.71 -34.60 -40.65
N ASP A 1182 -0.47 -35.91 -40.79
CA ASP A 1182 0.54 -36.44 -41.71
C ASP A 1182 0.24 -36.10 -43.20
N ALA A 1183 -1.04 -35.86 -43.55
CA ALA A 1183 -1.45 -35.37 -44.88
C ALA A 1183 -0.99 -33.92 -45.16
N HIS A 1184 -0.64 -33.16 -44.12
CA HIS A 1184 -0.21 -31.76 -44.19
C HIS A 1184 1.22 -31.55 -43.64
N SER A 1185 2.09 -32.55 -43.77
CA SER A 1185 3.47 -32.55 -43.24
C SER A 1185 4.28 -31.29 -43.55
N ALA A 1186 4.19 -30.75 -44.77
CA ALA A 1186 4.91 -29.53 -45.16
C ALA A 1186 4.56 -28.30 -44.28
N VAL A 1187 3.29 -28.16 -43.90
CA VAL A 1187 2.84 -27.08 -43.01
C VAL A 1187 3.40 -27.27 -41.61
N ILE A 1188 3.38 -28.52 -41.13
CA ILE A 1188 3.86 -28.90 -39.80
C ILE A 1188 5.37 -28.73 -39.70
N ASP A 1189 6.13 -29.15 -40.71
CA ASP A 1189 7.58 -29.04 -40.75
C ASP A 1189 8.03 -27.57 -40.71
N ASN A 1190 7.35 -26.68 -41.45
CA ASN A 1190 7.60 -25.24 -41.39
C ASN A 1190 7.38 -24.70 -39.96
N LYS A 1191 6.29 -25.10 -39.30
CA LYS A 1191 5.97 -24.69 -37.92
C LYS A 1191 6.96 -25.26 -36.90
N ILE A 1192 7.43 -26.49 -37.09
CA ILE A 1192 8.52 -27.09 -36.28
C ILE A 1192 9.81 -26.28 -36.46
N GLN A 1193 10.16 -25.90 -37.69
CA GLN A 1193 11.34 -25.10 -37.97
C GLN A 1193 11.25 -23.72 -37.29
N ASP A 1194 10.11 -23.05 -37.34
CA ASP A 1194 9.92 -21.75 -36.68
C ASP A 1194 10.22 -21.82 -35.19
N LEU A 1195 9.60 -22.76 -34.46
CA LEU A 1195 9.88 -22.95 -33.04
C LEU A 1195 11.34 -23.35 -32.79
N SER A 1196 11.91 -24.18 -33.65
CA SER A 1196 13.31 -24.63 -33.52
C SER A 1196 14.29 -23.47 -33.65
N LYS A 1197 14.04 -22.49 -34.55
CA LYS A 1197 14.87 -21.28 -34.67
C LYS A 1197 14.94 -20.51 -33.35
N LEU A 1198 13.82 -20.36 -32.65
CA LEU A 1198 13.76 -19.72 -31.33
C LEU A 1198 14.45 -20.57 -30.26
N THR A 1199 14.03 -21.83 -30.09
CA THR A 1199 14.46 -22.65 -28.94
C THR A 1199 15.94 -23.02 -29.00
N THR A 1200 16.49 -23.23 -30.18
CA THR A 1200 17.92 -23.55 -30.34
C THR A 1200 18.82 -22.45 -29.81
N LYS A 1201 18.43 -21.20 -30.07
CA LYS A 1201 19.17 -20.01 -29.67
C LYS A 1201 18.85 -19.58 -28.24
N ARG A 1202 17.57 -19.53 -27.87
CA ARG A 1202 17.12 -19.10 -26.53
C ARG A 1202 17.62 -20.02 -25.42
N PHE A 1203 17.83 -21.30 -25.71
CA PHE A 1203 18.37 -22.29 -24.76
C PHE A 1203 19.84 -22.63 -25.03
N ASP A 1204 20.57 -21.78 -25.77
CA ASP A 1204 22.01 -21.92 -25.91
C ASP A 1204 22.74 -21.30 -24.71
N SER A 1205 23.01 -22.13 -23.70
CA SER A 1205 23.79 -21.75 -22.53
C SER A 1205 25.26 -21.46 -22.85
N LYS A 1206 25.78 -21.93 -24.00
CA LYS A 1206 27.20 -21.77 -24.33
C LYS A 1206 27.56 -20.32 -24.59
N ALA A 1207 26.68 -19.54 -25.23
CA ALA A 1207 26.92 -18.13 -25.48
C ALA A 1207 26.97 -17.33 -24.16
N ILE A 1208 26.05 -17.60 -23.24
CA ILE A 1208 26.00 -16.97 -21.91
C ILE A 1208 27.21 -17.32 -21.06
N ASN A 1209 27.57 -18.60 -21.01
CA ASN A 1209 28.73 -19.03 -20.24
C ASN A 1209 30.03 -18.42 -20.80
N LYS A 1210 30.17 -18.31 -22.13
CA LYS A 1210 31.31 -17.60 -22.75
C LYS A 1210 31.35 -16.11 -22.40
N VAL A 1211 30.20 -15.46 -22.26
CA VAL A 1211 30.11 -14.05 -21.85
C VAL A 1211 30.51 -13.89 -20.39
N GLU A 1212 30.04 -14.77 -19.50
CA GLU A 1212 30.39 -14.76 -18.08
C GLU A 1212 31.86 -15.09 -17.84
N GLU A 1213 32.37 -16.15 -18.47
CA GLU A 1213 33.79 -16.54 -18.45
C GLU A 1213 34.65 -15.43 -19.04
N GLY A 1214 34.26 -14.89 -20.20
CA GLY A 1214 34.97 -13.79 -20.85
C GLY A 1214 35.03 -12.53 -19.99
N THR A 1215 33.95 -12.21 -19.26
CA THR A 1215 33.91 -11.09 -18.30
C THR A 1215 34.88 -11.31 -17.15
N GLU A 1216 34.90 -12.50 -16.54
CA GLU A 1216 35.80 -12.83 -15.43
C GLU A 1216 37.26 -12.85 -15.87
N GLU A 1217 37.53 -13.48 -17.01
CA GLU A 1217 38.86 -13.54 -17.58
C GLU A 1217 39.37 -12.17 -18.04
N ALA A 1218 38.50 -11.30 -18.56
CA ALA A 1218 38.86 -9.93 -18.92
C ALA A 1218 39.20 -9.12 -17.67
N THR A 1219 38.33 -9.13 -16.66
CA THR A 1219 38.57 -8.46 -15.36
C THR A 1219 39.88 -8.95 -14.73
N LYS A 1220 40.13 -10.27 -14.80
CA LYS A 1220 41.38 -10.86 -14.31
C LYS A 1220 42.59 -10.44 -15.14
N GLU A 1221 42.50 -10.44 -16.47
CA GLU A 1221 43.57 -9.96 -17.34
C GLU A 1221 43.89 -8.48 -17.06
N TYR A 1222 42.86 -7.67 -16.82
CA TYR A 1222 43.01 -6.27 -16.44
C TYR A 1222 43.77 -6.12 -15.11
N LYS A 1223 43.30 -6.77 -14.05
CA LYS A 1223 43.88 -6.68 -12.69
C LYS A 1223 45.25 -7.34 -12.57
N ASP A 1224 45.44 -8.51 -13.15
CA ASP A 1224 46.63 -9.34 -12.90
C ASP A 1224 47.74 -9.14 -13.93
N LYS A 1225 47.45 -8.56 -15.12
CA LYS A 1225 48.45 -8.40 -16.19
C LYS A 1225 48.57 -6.99 -16.73
N LEU A 1226 47.47 -6.24 -16.87
CA LEU A 1226 47.55 -4.87 -17.36
C LEU A 1226 47.96 -3.90 -16.24
N LYS A 1227 47.44 -4.09 -15.02
CA LYS A 1227 47.81 -3.27 -13.85
C LYS A 1227 49.18 -3.56 -13.24
N THR A 1228 49.81 -4.68 -13.59
CA THR A 1228 51.08 -5.15 -12.99
C THR A 1228 52.16 -5.42 -14.05
N GLY A 1229 51.81 -5.32 -15.32
CA GLY A 1229 52.68 -5.64 -16.45
C GLY A 1229 53.34 -4.41 -17.06
N LYS A 1230 53.84 -4.60 -18.29
CA LYS A 1230 54.62 -3.59 -19.02
C LYS A 1230 53.87 -2.28 -19.33
N VAL A 1231 52.55 -2.28 -19.19
CA VAL A 1231 51.66 -1.15 -19.50
C VAL A 1231 51.00 -0.56 -18.25
N GLN A 1232 51.48 -0.94 -17.06
CA GLN A 1232 50.93 -0.54 -15.77
C GLN A 1232 50.82 0.98 -15.64
N THR A 1233 51.86 1.72 -16.03
CA THR A 1233 51.91 3.17 -15.90
C THR A 1233 50.84 3.85 -16.75
N GLU A 1234 50.62 3.38 -17.99
CA GLU A 1234 49.59 3.87 -18.88
C GLU A 1234 48.18 3.64 -18.32
N ILE A 1235 47.95 2.45 -17.76
CA ILE A 1235 46.67 2.07 -17.15
C ILE A 1235 46.40 2.90 -15.89
N GLN A 1236 47.34 2.99 -14.95
CA GLN A 1236 47.18 3.77 -13.70
C GLN A 1236 46.89 5.25 -14.00
N ASN A 1237 47.61 5.82 -14.97
CA ASN A 1237 47.37 7.20 -15.39
C ASN A 1237 45.98 7.38 -16.02
N ALA A 1238 45.46 6.37 -16.72
CA ALA A 1238 44.12 6.40 -17.30
C ALA A 1238 43.02 6.20 -16.24
N GLU A 1239 43.25 5.38 -15.21
CA GLU A 1239 42.33 5.21 -14.08
C GLU A 1239 42.13 6.51 -13.29
N GLN A 1240 43.22 7.17 -12.93
CA GLN A 1240 43.16 8.46 -12.23
C GLN A 1240 42.35 9.49 -13.03
N ARG A 1241 42.48 9.48 -14.37
CA ARG A 1241 41.71 10.38 -15.25
C ARG A 1241 40.21 10.07 -15.26
N VAL A 1242 39.82 8.80 -15.18
CA VAL A 1242 38.41 8.41 -15.09
C VAL A 1242 37.83 8.81 -13.74
N GLU A 1243 38.60 8.64 -12.65
CA GLU A 1243 38.20 9.06 -11.29
C GLU A 1243 38.06 10.59 -11.18
N ASP A 1244 39.04 11.36 -11.67
CA ASP A 1244 39.03 12.83 -11.61
C ASP A 1244 37.90 13.45 -12.46
N LYS A 1245 37.48 12.79 -13.55
CA LYS A 1245 36.30 13.21 -14.33
C LYS A 1245 35.00 12.89 -13.60
N SER A 1246 34.92 11.77 -12.88
CA SER A 1246 33.73 11.40 -12.11
C SER A 1246 33.48 12.29 -10.88
N LEU A 1247 34.53 12.95 -10.36
CA LEU A 1247 34.44 13.92 -9.24
C LEU A 1247 34.09 15.35 -9.68
N LYS A 1248 34.00 15.62 -10.99
CA LYS A 1248 33.72 16.95 -11.57
C LYS A 1248 32.31 17.07 -12.18
N ILE A 1249 31.50 16.02 -12.07
CA ILE A 1249 30.06 15.99 -12.39
C ILE A 1249 29.33 15.91 -11.05
#